data_AF-A0A6P4ZP78-F1
#
_entry.id   AF-A0A6P4ZP78-F1
#
_cell.length_a   1.000
_cell.length_b   1.000
_cell.length_c   1.000
_cell.angle_alpha   90.00
_cell.angle_beta   90.00
_cell.angle_gamma   90.00
#
_symmetry.space_group_name_H-M   'P 1'
#
loop_
_entity.id
_entity.type
_entity.pdbx_description
1 polymer ?
#
loop_
_entity_poly.entity_id
_entity_poly.type
_entity_poly.pdbx_seq_one_letter_code
_entity_poly.pdbx_strand_id
1 'polypeptide(L)'
;MDALYARVSEAIAAIPNDTVVHLFGELPTTGGNDSGKAARATLVSKLKSSTPGSHTEMFGSGDRFVDIFFPNHNSAPYEGDVSLTGLDNNWWSDFSVASLCQAMYNLTTDLRKQLKRDDINNAVNRKNAELKARSMEFYAKVFSETYVKGTYSTIADKASARQHYESALTSDAWITAKRAIAAEGMWTDAAWDLYHHWVKLHLLGASNAEIDNIIQQLSRKELLIPPEVGVGNWTSYTAWMNPAAITSQDIEGDAAAGILKTVPITVITPGPYPVPPTMMKEENSFEFTADGQPGRGYRTSGGSGGGGGGGGGNIFTSCFSRDTKVLMADGTTLLPIRSVEVGQDVFTLQGPRRVAVLSTPRRKGRLLYSINGCSFSFTETHPFVTAAGHKGEEGGHGLAAVSPRTLVNLVPTLSRLGITKIEEGTALLSLKNQEPHPASVSLLDQHPATAENADDYIYDLILEPTDKGFPHYFVGDGTSLFLVASEVPRIEIAPHLATTVLKALHVAHDSLHGRPIQRNNGEPPSKVPHVFQLLSPALALVHVPPLRQAQEMVQQTQDATAPFSVADVLKVFVQEKTTPNQTSYRRELGEACEQIATHHGEEIDAMVDLGWRKIGKEEKDDSEHVMSVSILDIIFHDVPIHSPGERLAVVVEAKAKETSNNAWCEESDEKTGSTFVRHCRRVFYFQDVDVDDESLVEIHFHVHHLGEKRALPYTARALVPGALEHNYRMFEAVLREEDEHEVGLVRFDVRLLCLDAVQEEQKRSKTWSEDDKQAYALELGQRYGELLKMYLDNSG
;
A
#
# COMPACT_ATOMS: atom_id res chain seq x y z
N MET A 1 -59.65 -4.98 -26.78
CA MET A 1 -59.37 -4.87 -25.33
C MET A 1 -60.41 -5.57 -24.47
N ASP A 2 -61.65 -5.10 -24.42
CA ASP A 2 -62.68 -5.71 -23.54
C ASP A 2 -62.90 -7.20 -23.80
N ALA A 3 -62.90 -7.62 -25.07
CA ALA A 3 -63.01 -9.04 -25.44
C ALA A 3 -61.80 -9.90 -25.02
N LEU A 4 -60.60 -9.31 -24.92
CA LEU A 4 -59.39 -10.01 -24.47
C LEU A 4 -59.36 -10.12 -22.96
N TYR A 5 -59.71 -9.04 -22.24
CA TYR A 5 -59.88 -9.08 -20.80
C TYR A 5 -61.00 -10.05 -20.38
N ALA A 6 -62.11 -10.10 -21.13
CA ALA A 6 -63.18 -11.06 -20.87
C ALA A 6 -62.69 -12.51 -20.92
N ARG A 7 -61.81 -12.86 -21.87
CA ARG A 7 -61.24 -14.22 -21.96
C ARG A 7 -60.26 -14.55 -20.83
N VAL A 8 -59.46 -13.58 -20.39
CA VAL A 8 -58.62 -13.75 -19.19
C VAL A 8 -59.50 -13.95 -17.95
N SER A 9 -60.55 -13.14 -17.81
CA SER A 9 -61.52 -13.25 -16.72
C SER A 9 -62.27 -14.58 -16.73
N GLU A 10 -62.63 -15.11 -17.91
CA GLU A 10 -63.28 -16.42 -18.06
C GLU A 10 -62.37 -17.55 -17.59
N ALA A 11 -61.08 -17.52 -17.95
CA ALA A 11 -60.10 -18.49 -17.47
C ALA A 11 -59.91 -18.43 -15.95
N ILE A 12 -59.91 -17.22 -15.38
CA ILE A 12 -59.80 -17.00 -13.94
C ILE A 12 -61.09 -17.43 -13.21
N ALA A 13 -62.28 -17.20 -13.79
CA ALA A 13 -63.57 -17.57 -13.21
C ALA A 13 -63.78 -19.09 -13.11
N ALA A 14 -62.99 -19.89 -13.84
CA ALA A 14 -62.99 -21.35 -13.71
C ALA A 14 -62.29 -21.84 -12.42
N ILE A 15 -61.63 -20.96 -11.66
CA ILE A 15 -61.01 -21.28 -10.38
C ILE A 15 -62.11 -21.36 -9.30
N PRO A 16 -62.30 -22.52 -8.63
CA PRO A 16 -63.40 -22.72 -7.68
C PRO A 16 -63.21 -22.02 -6.31
N ASN A 17 -62.22 -21.14 -6.19
CA ASN A 17 -61.85 -20.48 -4.92
C ASN A 17 -61.56 -18.99 -5.16
N ASP A 18 -62.45 -18.12 -4.66
CA ASP A 18 -62.38 -16.67 -4.82
C ASP A 18 -61.05 -16.08 -4.31
N THR A 19 -60.48 -16.63 -3.23
CA THR A 19 -59.20 -16.16 -2.71
C THR A 19 -58.05 -16.43 -3.68
N VAL A 20 -58.08 -17.58 -4.37
CA VAL A 20 -57.08 -17.92 -5.39
C VAL A 20 -57.24 -17.02 -6.62
N VAL A 21 -58.49 -16.70 -7.00
CA VAL A 21 -58.80 -15.71 -8.06
C VAL A 21 -58.19 -14.34 -7.73
N HIS A 22 -58.39 -13.86 -6.51
CA HIS A 22 -57.82 -12.59 -6.06
C HIS A 22 -56.28 -12.61 -6.11
N LEU A 23 -55.65 -13.66 -5.59
CA LEU A 23 -54.18 -13.79 -5.61
C LEU A 23 -53.65 -13.86 -7.06
N PHE A 24 -54.39 -14.52 -7.96
CA PHE A 24 -54.03 -14.62 -9.37
C PHE A 24 -53.96 -13.23 -10.02
N GLY A 25 -54.94 -12.36 -9.75
CA GLY A 25 -55.03 -11.01 -10.31
C GLY A 25 -54.11 -9.95 -9.69
N GLU A 26 -53.56 -10.18 -8.50
CA GLU A 26 -52.70 -9.20 -7.80
C GLU A 26 -51.31 -9.05 -8.45
N LEU A 27 -51.10 -8.03 -9.28
CA LEU A 27 -49.79 -7.77 -9.91
C LEU A 27 -49.28 -6.37 -9.53
N PRO A 28 -48.12 -6.25 -8.84
CA PRO A 28 -47.55 -4.94 -8.57
C PRO A 28 -47.21 -4.24 -9.89
N THR A 29 -47.33 -2.92 -9.94
CA THR A 29 -46.87 -2.17 -11.12
C THR A 29 -45.34 -2.06 -11.10
N THR A 30 -44.69 -2.06 -12.26
CA THR A 30 -43.21 -2.02 -12.38
C THR A 30 -42.60 -0.80 -11.64
N GLY A 31 -43.33 0.31 -11.53
CA GLY A 31 -42.93 1.50 -10.73
C GLY A 31 -43.50 1.57 -9.30
N GLY A 32 -44.51 0.77 -8.97
CA GLY A 32 -45.22 0.76 -7.69
C GLY A 32 -44.99 -0.50 -6.85
N ASN A 33 -43.88 -1.21 -7.08
CA ASN A 33 -43.54 -2.42 -6.34
C ASN A 33 -43.02 -2.08 -4.94
N ASP A 34 -43.93 -1.80 -4.01
CA ASP A 34 -43.57 -1.48 -2.62
C ASP A 34 -42.88 -2.64 -1.91
N SER A 35 -43.18 -3.89 -2.30
CA SER A 35 -42.41 -5.07 -1.86
C SER A 35 -40.96 -5.01 -2.30
N GLY A 36 -40.72 -4.60 -3.56
CA GLY A 36 -39.36 -4.44 -4.10
C GLY A 36 -38.57 -3.35 -3.37
N LYS A 37 -39.22 -2.21 -3.09
CA LYS A 37 -38.62 -1.13 -2.29
C LYS A 37 -38.28 -1.61 -0.87
N ALA A 38 -39.22 -2.29 -0.21
CA ALA A 38 -39.01 -2.82 1.14
C ALA A 38 -37.90 -3.88 1.19
N ALA A 39 -37.88 -4.80 0.22
CA ALA A 39 -36.84 -5.82 0.10
C ALA A 39 -35.47 -5.18 -0.14
N ARG A 40 -35.37 -4.23 -1.08
CA ARG A 40 -34.12 -3.49 -1.33
C ARG A 40 -33.63 -2.72 -0.10
N ALA A 41 -34.51 -1.96 0.55
CA ALA A 41 -34.16 -1.22 1.77
C ALA A 41 -33.63 -2.15 2.87
N THR A 42 -34.20 -3.36 2.96
CA THR A 42 -33.74 -4.38 3.91
C THR A 42 -32.35 -4.91 3.55
N LEU A 43 -32.08 -5.23 2.28
CA LEU A 43 -30.75 -5.69 1.85
C LEU A 43 -29.69 -4.61 2.06
N VAL A 44 -30.02 -3.34 1.80
CA VAL A 44 -29.14 -2.19 2.07
C VAL A 44 -28.92 -2.01 3.57
N SER A 45 -29.96 -2.19 4.40
CA SER A 45 -29.82 -2.14 5.86
C SER A 45 -28.88 -3.24 6.37
N LYS A 46 -29.03 -4.47 5.88
CA LYS A 46 -28.14 -5.60 6.19
C LYS A 46 -26.70 -5.33 5.75
N LEU A 47 -26.49 -4.70 4.59
CA LEU A 47 -25.17 -4.31 4.11
C LEU A 47 -24.49 -3.34 5.11
N LYS A 48 -25.22 -2.32 5.57
CA LYS A 48 -24.72 -1.32 6.55
C LYS A 48 -24.39 -1.97 7.89
N SER A 49 -25.29 -2.80 8.42
CA SER A 49 -25.11 -3.48 9.73
C SER A 49 -23.96 -4.50 9.73
N SER A 50 -23.53 -4.94 8.55
CA SER A 50 -22.44 -5.92 8.38
C SER A 50 -21.06 -5.28 8.20
N THR A 51 -20.93 -3.96 8.36
CA THR A 51 -19.63 -3.25 8.29
C THR A 51 -18.70 -3.73 9.41
N PRO A 52 -17.61 -4.45 9.10
CA PRO A 52 -16.72 -5.02 10.11
C PRO A 52 -15.72 -3.99 10.65
N GLY A 53 -15.00 -4.40 11.69
CA GLY A 53 -13.83 -3.69 12.21
C GLY A 53 -14.16 -2.55 13.17
N SER A 54 -13.10 -1.92 13.68
CA SER A 54 -13.17 -0.79 14.61
C SER A 54 -11.96 0.10 14.39
N HIS A 55 -12.14 1.38 14.69
CA HIS A 55 -11.06 2.36 14.64
C HIS A 55 -9.91 1.92 15.56
N THR A 56 -8.66 2.01 15.11
CA THR A 56 -7.53 1.77 16.01
C THR A 56 -7.35 2.97 16.93
N GLU A 57 -7.13 2.71 18.21
CA GLU A 57 -6.68 3.73 19.17
C GLU A 57 -5.35 3.31 19.77
N MET A 58 -4.58 4.27 20.29
CA MET A 58 -3.28 4.01 20.93
C MET A 58 -3.38 2.95 22.04
N PHE A 59 -4.55 2.84 22.70
CA PHE A 59 -4.83 1.84 23.72
C PHE A 59 -6.17 1.15 23.46
N GLY A 60 -6.13 0.06 22.68
CA GLY A 60 -7.29 -0.82 22.46
C GLY A 60 -8.00 -0.59 21.13
N SER A 61 -9.27 -0.98 21.07
CA SER A 61 -10.15 -0.75 19.92
C SER A 61 -11.06 0.44 20.20
N GLY A 62 -11.04 1.43 19.31
CA GLY A 62 -11.98 2.56 19.31
C GLY A 62 -13.36 2.18 18.80
N ASP A 63 -14.10 3.19 18.35
CA ASP A 63 -15.48 3.03 17.86
C ASP A 63 -15.56 2.05 16.67
N ARG A 64 -16.65 1.29 16.61
CA ARG A 64 -16.88 0.37 15.48
C ARG A 64 -17.13 1.16 14.21
N PHE A 65 -16.66 0.67 13.08
CA PHE A 65 -16.86 1.37 11.81
C PHE A 65 -18.34 1.50 11.41
N VAL A 66 -19.19 0.56 11.81
CA VAL A 66 -20.64 0.69 11.62
C VAL A 66 -21.21 1.92 12.33
N ASP A 67 -20.70 2.26 13.53
CA ASP A 67 -21.16 3.41 14.30
C ASP A 67 -20.55 4.72 13.77
N ILE A 68 -19.35 4.65 13.18
CA ILE A 68 -18.67 5.79 12.55
C ILE A 68 -19.31 6.17 11.22
N PHE A 69 -19.51 5.20 10.32
CA PHE A 69 -20.04 5.45 8.98
C PHE A 69 -21.57 5.45 8.96
N PHE A 70 -22.24 4.76 9.86
CA PHE A 70 -23.70 4.70 9.89
C PHE A 70 -24.26 4.99 11.29
N PRO A 71 -23.97 6.17 11.88
CA PRO A 71 -24.33 6.49 13.27
C PRO A 71 -25.83 6.47 13.55
N ASN A 72 -26.66 6.63 12.51
CA ASN A 72 -28.13 6.62 12.58
C ASN A 72 -28.73 5.31 12.02
N HIS A 73 -27.94 4.25 11.89
CA HIS A 73 -28.41 2.98 11.36
C HIS A 73 -29.54 2.41 12.23
N ASN A 74 -30.65 2.03 11.59
CA ASN A 74 -31.74 1.30 12.19
C ASN A 74 -32.06 0.07 11.33
N SER A 75 -32.24 -1.07 11.98
CA SER A 75 -32.58 -2.31 11.28
C SER A 75 -33.89 -2.19 10.53
N ALA A 76 -33.91 -2.71 9.29
CA ALA A 76 -35.13 -2.74 8.49
C ALA A 76 -36.08 -3.84 8.99
N PRO A 77 -37.41 -3.73 8.74
CA PRO A 77 -38.39 -4.67 9.29
C PRO A 77 -38.15 -6.15 8.97
N TYR A 78 -37.50 -6.45 7.84
CA TYR A 78 -37.26 -7.82 7.35
C TYR A 78 -35.79 -8.26 7.43
N GLU A 79 -34.95 -7.56 8.18
CA GLU A 79 -33.50 -7.83 8.18
C GLU A 79 -33.17 -9.24 8.70
N GLY A 80 -33.96 -9.77 9.64
CA GLY A 80 -33.83 -11.15 10.12
C GLY A 80 -34.11 -12.22 9.05
N ASP A 81 -34.93 -11.88 8.04
CA ASP A 81 -35.28 -12.78 6.95
C ASP A 81 -34.23 -12.80 5.82
N VAL A 82 -33.19 -11.95 5.87
CA VAL A 82 -32.12 -11.94 4.85
C VAL A 82 -31.34 -13.26 4.83
N SER A 83 -31.42 -14.06 5.89
CA SER A 83 -30.91 -15.44 5.90
C SER A 83 -31.52 -16.34 4.82
N LEU A 84 -32.72 -16.02 4.30
CA LEU A 84 -33.35 -16.71 3.17
C LEU A 84 -32.59 -16.52 1.84
N THR A 85 -31.65 -15.59 1.77
CA THR A 85 -30.72 -15.51 0.64
C THR A 85 -29.66 -16.62 0.65
N GLY A 86 -29.52 -17.36 1.77
CA GLY A 86 -28.45 -18.35 1.93
C GLY A 86 -27.04 -17.75 1.91
N LEU A 87 -26.90 -16.43 2.07
CA LEU A 87 -25.63 -15.72 2.16
C LEU A 87 -25.27 -15.51 3.64
N ASP A 88 -24.07 -15.91 4.02
CA ASP A 88 -23.60 -15.83 5.40
C ASP A 88 -23.10 -14.42 5.79
N ASN A 89 -22.78 -14.24 7.07
CA ASN A 89 -22.31 -12.95 7.58
C ASN A 89 -20.95 -12.52 7.00
N ASN A 90 -20.07 -13.46 6.65
CA ASN A 90 -18.78 -13.13 6.04
C ASN A 90 -19.00 -12.53 4.64
N TRP A 91 -19.91 -13.13 3.88
CA TRP A 91 -20.28 -12.62 2.56
C TRP A 91 -20.83 -11.20 2.63
N TRP A 92 -21.72 -10.92 3.59
CA TRP A 92 -22.29 -9.59 3.81
C TRP A 92 -21.24 -8.58 4.26
N SER A 93 -20.29 -9.03 5.08
CA SER A 93 -19.18 -8.22 5.52
C SER A 93 -18.29 -7.80 4.36
N ASP A 94 -17.85 -8.75 3.51
CA ASP A 94 -17.07 -8.44 2.31
C ASP A 94 -17.80 -7.48 1.37
N PHE A 95 -19.11 -7.66 1.19
CA PHE A 95 -19.89 -6.80 0.30
C PHE A 95 -20.01 -5.39 0.87
N SER A 96 -20.16 -5.28 2.20
CA SER A 96 -20.17 -4.00 2.91
C SER A 96 -18.85 -3.26 2.74
N VAL A 97 -17.72 -3.94 2.94
CA VAL A 97 -16.38 -3.38 2.73
C VAL A 97 -16.22 -2.88 1.29
N ALA A 98 -16.54 -3.70 0.28
CA ALA A 98 -16.41 -3.31 -1.12
C ALA A 98 -17.28 -2.10 -1.47
N SER A 99 -18.54 -2.07 -1.00
CA SER A 99 -19.46 -0.96 -1.27
C SER A 99 -19.03 0.31 -0.56
N LEU A 100 -18.54 0.22 0.67
CA LEU A 100 -18.04 1.36 1.43
C LEU A 100 -16.75 1.93 0.80
N CYS A 101 -15.83 1.07 0.33
CA CYS A 101 -14.66 1.51 -0.45
C CYS A 101 -15.08 2.16 -1.79
N GLN A 102 -16.16 1.70 -2.42
CA GLN A 102 -16.73 2.36 -3.61
C GLN A 102 -17.27 3.76 -3.27
N ALA A 103 -17.95 3.92 -2.13
CA ALA A 103 -18.39 5.22 -1.64
C ALA A 103 -17.22 6.14 -1.30
N MET A 104 -16.18 5.63 -0.64
CA MET A 104 -14.94 6.37 -0.36
C MET A 104 -14.29 6.84 -1.66
N TYR A 105 -14.15 5.97 -2.67
CA TYR A 105 -13.62 6.36 -3.98
C TYR A 105 -14.42 7.53 -4.59
N ASN A 106 -15.75 7.51 -4.48
CA ASN A 106 -16.59 8.56 -5.06
C ASN A 106 -16.57 9.87 -4.27
N LEU A 107 -16.46 9.83 -2.94
CA LEU A 107 -16.55 11.02 -2.08
C LEU A 107 -15.20 11.67 -1.77
N THR A 108 -14.16 10.87 -1.56
CA THR A 108 -12.86 11.36 -1.08
C THR A 108 -12.06 12.03 -2.19
N THR A 109 -11.12 12.90 -1.81
CA THR A 109 -10.13 13.53 -2.70
C THR A 109 -8.74 13.01 -2.41
N ASP A 110 -8.37 12.89 -1.13
CA ASP A 110 -7.01 12.53 -0.73
C ASP A 110 -6.81 11.01 -0.78
N LEU A 111 -7.74 10.25 -0.19
CA LEU A 111 -7.71 8.79 -0.21
C LEU A 111 -7.98 8.20 -1.60
N ARG A 112 -8.82 8.84 -2.44
CA ARG A 112 -9.23 8.33 -3.77
C ARG A 112 -8.05 7.86 -4.62
N LYS A 113 -6.94 8.58 -4.57
CA LYS A 113 -5.71 8.30 -5.36
C LYS A 113 -5.08 6.95 -5.01
N GLN A 114 -5.37 6.45 -3.82
CA GLN A 114 -4.84 5.19 -3.29
C GLN A 114 -5.85 4.05 -3.40
N LEU A 115 -7.05 4.26 -3.93
CA LEU A 115 -8.06 3.21 -4.02
C LEU A 115 -8.00 2.49 -5.37
N LYS A 116 -8.03 1.16 -5.33
CA LYS A 116 -8.02 0.27 -6.50
C LYS A 116 -9.42 0.22 -7.13
N ARG A 117 -9.76 1.26 -7.89
CA ARG A 117 -11.09 1.45 -8.50
C ARG A 117 -11.62 0.19 -9.17
N ASP A 118 -10.81 -0.47 -9.99
CA ASP A 118 -11.25 -1.63 -10.76
C ASP A 118 -11.52 -2.85 -9.87
N ASP A 119 -10.66 -3.11 -8.89
CA ASP A 119 -10.87 -4.18 -7.90
C ASP A 119 -12.16 -3.96 -7.09
N ILE A 120 -12.39 -2.71 -6.65
CA ILE A 120 -13.61 -2.31 -5.93
C ILE A 120 -14.85 -2.59 -6.78
N ASN A 121 -14.87 -2.09 -8.03
CA ASN A 121 -16.02 -2.25 -8.92
C ASN A 121 -16.25 -3.72 -9.29
N ASN A 122 -15.18 -4.49 -9.53
CA ASN A 122 -15.26 -5.92 -9.80
C ASN A 122 -15.83 -6.69 -8.61
N ALA A 123 -15.44 -6.34 -7.38
CA ALA A 123 -15.98 -6.95 -6.17
C ALA A 123 -17.47 -6.64 -5.99
N VAL A 124 -17.87 -5.36 -6.11
CA VAL A 124 -19.28 -4.93 -6.03
C VAL A 124 -20.13 -5.63 -7.10
N ASN A 125 -19.65 -5.71 -8.34
CA ASN A 125 -20.35 -6.38 -9.43
C ASN A 125 -20.52 -7.88 -9.17
N ARG A 126 -19.46 -8.55 -8.70
CA ARG A 126 -19.49 -9.99 -8.38
C ARG A 126 -20.48 -10.29 -7.25
N LYS A 127 -20.46 -9.49 -6.17
CA LYS A 127 -21.39 -9.64 -5.05
C LYS A 127 -22.84 -9.38 -5.49
N ASN A 128 -23.09 -8.38 -6.34
CA ASN A 128 -24.43 -8.18 -6.91
C ASN A 128 -24.89 -9.37 -7.76
N ALA A 129 -24.02 -9.96 -8.59
CA ALA A 129 -24.38 -11.14 -9.39
C ALA A 129 -24.78 -12.33 -8.50
N GLU A 130 -24.03 -12.58 -7.43
CA GLU A 130 -24.35 -13.65 -6.48
C GLU A 130 -25.64 -13.36 -5.70
N LEU A 131 -25.84 -12.13 -5.23
CA LEU A 131 -27.06 -11.71 -4.54
C LEU A 131 -28.29 -11.94 -5.41
N LYS A 132 -28.23 -11.56 -6.70
CA LYS A 132 -29.34 -11.76 -7.65
C LYS A 132 -29.74 -13.21 -7.77
N ALA A 133 -28.76 -14.12 -7.85
CA ALA A 133 -29.01 -15.55 -7.99
C ALA A 133 -29.69 -16.19 -6.77
N ARG A 134 -29.66 -15.53 -5.61
CA ARG A 134 -30.17 -16.09 -4.35
C ARG A 134 -31.28 -15.30 -3.67
N SER A 135 -31.72 -14.18 -4.25
CA SER A 135 -32.66 -13.28 -3.56
C SER A 135 -34.14 -13.60 -3.76
N MET A 136 -34.50 -14.60 -4.58
CA MET A 136 -35.89 -14.90 -4.89
C MET A 136 -36.70 -15.30 -3.65
N GLU A 137 -36.20 -16.20 -2.81
CA GLU A 137 -36.94 -16.66 -1.61
C GLU A 137 -37.15 -15.53 -0.61
N PHE A 138 -36.11 -14.70 -0.41
CA PHE A 138 -36.21 -13.50 0.39
C PHE A 138 -37.24 -12.51 -0.18
N TYR A 139 -37.22 -12.27 -1.48
CA TYR A 139 -38.21 -11.39 -2.13
C TYR A 139 -39.63 -11.95 -1.99
N ALA A 140 -39.84 -13.25 -2.18
CA ALA A 140 -41.12 -13.91 -2.04
C ALA A 140 -41.69 -13.71 -0.61
N LYS A 141 -40.84 -13.87 0.41
CA LYS A 141 -41.18 -13.60 1.81
C LYS A 141 -41.66 -12.16 1.99
N VAL A 142 -40.89 -11.16 1.56
CA VAL A 142 -41.29 -9.74 1.66
C VAL A 142 -42.59 -9.49 0.89
N PHE A 143 -42.70 -10.00 -0.34
CA PHE A 143 -43.88 -9.86 -1.19
C PHE A 143 -45.15 -10.40 -0.50
N SER A 144 -45.05 -11.51 0.22
CA SER A 144 -46.15 -12.11 0.98
C SER A 144 -46.60 -11.30 2.20
N GLU A 145 -45.71 -10.45 2.73
CA GLU A 145 -45.97 -9.67 3.95
C GLU A 145 -46.26 -8.19 3.69
N THR A 146 -46.06 -7.75 2.44
CA THR A 146 -46.39 -6.39 2.00
C THR A 146 -47.56 -6.40 1.03
N TYR A 147 -47.35 -6.85 -0.21
CA TYR A 147 -48.28 -6.60 -1.32
C TYR A 147 -49.47 -7.54 -1.32
N VAL A 148 -49.24 -8.85 -1.16
CA VAL A 148 -50.32 -9.86 -1.18
C VAL A 148 -50.77 -10.29 0.22
N LYS A 149 -50.34 -9.59 1.29
CA LYS A 149 -50.57 -10.02 2.68
C LYS A 149 -52.03 -10.32 2.99
N GLY A 150 -52.94 -9.43 2.57
CA GLY A 150 -54.37 -9.59 2.82
C GLY A 150 -54.91 -10.87 2.20
N THR A 151 -54.63 -11.08 0.91
CA THR A 151 -55.13 -12.24 0.16
C THR A 151 -54.42 -13.53 0.59
N TYR A 152 -53.08 -13.53 0.63
CA TYR A 152 -52.27 -14.71 0.95
C TYR A 152 -52.54 -15.27 2.36
N SER A 153 -52.72 -14.40 3.37
CA SER A 153 -52.99 -14.85 4.75
C SER A 153 -54.35 -15.51 4.95
N THR A 154 -55.29 -15.34 4.02
CA THR A 154 -56.63 -15.96 4.08
C THR A 154 -56.69 -17.35 3.46
N ILE A 155 -55.63 -17.78 2.76
CA ILE A 155 -55.55 -19.10 2.15
C ILE A 155 -55.21 -20.15 3.22
N ALA A 156 -56.22 -20.89 3.69
CA ALA A 156 -56.04 -21.94 4.69
C ALA A 156 -55.32 -23.18 4.14
N ASP A 157 -55.69 -23.66 2.96
CA ASP A 157 -55.08 -24.81 2.29
C ASP A 157 -54.24 -24.35 1.09
N LYS A 158 -52.94 -24.14 1.34
CA LYS A 158 -51.97 -23.72 0.32
C LYS A 158 -51.77 -24.78 -0.76
N ALA A 159 -51.88 -26.06 -0.43
CA ALA A 159 -51.68 -27.15 -1.39
C ALA A 159 -52.83 -27.23 -2.40
N SER A 160 -54.08 -27.13 -1.94
CA SER A 160 -55.25 -27.02 -2.82
C SER A 160 -55.21 -25.73 -3.64
N ALA A 161 -54.87 -24.60 -3.02
CA ALA A 161 -54.72 -23.32 -3.71
C ALA A 161 -53.65 -23.39 -4.82
N ARG A 162 -52.51 -24.04 -4.58
CA ARG A 162 -51.46 -24.29 -5.58
C ARG A 162 -51.99 -25.03 -6.80
N GLN A 163 -52.73 -26.12 -6.59
CA GLN A 163 -53.30 -26.93 -7.69
C GLN A 163 -54.30 -26.13 -8.54
N HIS A 164 -55.16 -25.34 -7.90
CA HIS A 164 -56.08 -24.45 -8.61
C HIS A 164 -55.36 -23.35 -9.39
N TYR A 165 -54.31 -22.76 -8.79
CA TYR A 165 -53.49 -21.73 -9.44
C TYR A 165 -52.77 -22.27 -10.67
N GLU A 166 -52.13 -23.44 -10.55
CA GLU A 166 -51.45 -24.14 -11.66
C GLU A 166 -52.43 -24.49 -12.78
N SER A 167 -53.62 -25.01 -12.43
CA SER A 167 -54.66 -25.34 -13.40
C SER A 167 -55.12 -24.12 -14.20
N ALA A 168 -55.26 -22.96 -13.55
CA ALA A 168 -55.61 -21.71 -14.21
C ALA A 168 -54.52 -21.22 -15.16
N LEU A 169 -53.26 -21.20 -14.68
CA LEU A 169 -52.12 -20.74 -15.45
C LEU A 169 -51.85 -21.61 -16.68
N THR A 170 -52.12 -22.91 -16.60
CA THR A 170 -51.90 -23.87 -17.69
C THR A 170 -53.13 -24.11 -18.58
N SER A 171 -54.25 -23.43 -18.31
CA SER A 171 -55.49 -23.53 -19.08
C SER A 171 -55.36 -22.97 -20.50
N ASP A 172 -56.04 -23.60 -21.47
CA ASP A 172 -56.00 -23.14 -22.87
C ASP A 172 -56.62 -21.75 -23.04
N ALA A 173 -57.60 -21.40 -22.20
CA ALA A 173 -58.23 -20.08 -22.21
C ALA A 173 -57.24 -18.96 -21.84
N TRP A 174 -56.49 -19.12 -20.73
CA TRP A 174 -55.50 -18.14 -20.29
C TRP A 174 -54.35 -18.02 -21.30
N ILE A 175 -53.82 -19.15 -21.79
CA ILE A 175 -52.72 -19.17 -22.76
C ILE A 175 -53.14 -18.51 -24.08
N THR A 176 -54.32 -18.83 -24.60
CA THR A 176 -54.85 -18.22 -25.83
C THR A 176 -55.01 -16.71 -25.66
N ALA A 177 -55.51 -16.26 -24.51
CA ALA A 177 -55.66 -14.85 -24.22
C ALA A 177 -54.30 -14.12 -24.16
N LYS A 178 -53.30 -14.68 -23.45
CA LYS A 178 -51.96 -14.09 -23.37
C LYS A 178 -51.24 -14.08 -24.72
N ARG A 179 -51.36 -15.14 -25.54
CA ARG A 179 -50.85 -15.16 -26.92
C ARG A 179 -51.45 -14.06 -27.78
N ALA A 180 -52.75 -13.80 -27.65
CA ALA A 180 -53.40 -12.73 -28.40
C ALA A 180 -52.96 -11.34 -27.92
N ILE A 181 -52.82 -11.12 -26.60
CA ILE A 181 -52.24 -9.89 -26.03
C ILE A 181 -50.80 -9.68 -26.56
N ALA A 182 -50.00 -10.75 -26.62
CA ALA A 182 -48.64 -10.70 -27.17
C ALA A 182 -48.62 -10.36 -28.66
N ALA A 183 -49.48 -11.00 -29.46
CA ALA A 183 -49.59 -10.77 -30.91
C ALA A 183 -50.03 -9.35 -31.26
N GLU A 184 -50.81 -8.71 -30.39
CA GLU A 184 -51.23 -7.32 -30.51
C GLU A 184 -50.18 -6.33 -29.95
N GLY A 185 -49.04 -6.81 -29.44
CA GLY A 185 -48.00 -5.97 -28.84
C GLY A 185 -48.41 -5.31 -27.51
N MET A 186 -49.45 -5.83 -26.86
CA MET A 186 -50.02 -5.26 -25.63
C MET A 186 -49.42 -5.85 -24.36
N TRP A 187 -48.58 -6.88 -24.46
CA TRP A 187 -47.90 -7.47 -23.30
C TRP A 187 -46.58 -6.74 -23.02
N THR A 188 -46.69 -5.50 -22.54
CA THR A 188 -45.55 -4.56 -22.46
C THR A 188 -44.44 -4.98 -21.51
N ASP A 189 -44.74 -5.81 -20.51
CA ASP A 189 -43.77 -6.31 -19.52
C ASP A 189 -44.05 -7.78 -19.16
N ALA A 190 -43.90 -8.66 -20.16
CA ALA A 190 -44.20 -10.09 -20.02
C ALA A 190 -43.33 -10.78 -18.96
N ALA A 191 -42.07 -10.34 -18.81
CA ALA A 191 -41.15 -10.91 -17.83
C ALA A 191 -41.61 -10.60 -16.42
N TRP A 192 -41.98 -9.35 -16.14
CA TRP A 192 -42.52 -8.94 -14.84
C TRP A 192 -43.79 -9.70 -14.45
N ASP A 193 -44.74 -9.78 -15.38
CA ASP A 193 -46.02 -10.47 -15.17
C ASP A 193 -45.82 -11.95 -14.83
N LEU A 194 -45.04 -12.67 -15.66
CA LEU A 194 -44.75 -14.09 -15.45
C LEU A 194 -43.93 -14.33 -14.18
N TYR A 195 -42.94 -13.49 -13.88
CA TYR A 195 -42.15 -13.63 -12.66
C TYR A 195 -43.01 -13.63 -11.39
N HIS A 196 -44.00 -12.73 -11.30
CA HIS A 196 -44.87 -12.67 -10.14
C HIS A 196 -45.82 -13.87 -10.05
N HIS A 197 -46.18 -14.50 -11.17
CA HIS A 197 -46.85 -15.81 -11.13
C HIS A 197 -45.95 -16.90 -10.56
N TRP A 198 -44.65 -16.92 -10.91
CA TRP A 198 -43.66 -17.86 -10.34
C TRP A 198 -43.48 -17.66 -8.83
N VAL A 199 -43.35 -16.40 -8.38
CA VAL A 199 -43.25 -16.06 -6.95
C VAL A 199 -44.50 -16.50 -6.18
N LYS A 200 -45.71 -16.30 -6.72
CA LYS A 200 -46.95 -16.75 -6.07
C LYS A 200 -47.05 -18.27 -6.00
N LEU A 201 -46.66 -18.99 -7.06
CA LEU A 201 -46.60 -20.45 -7.02
C LEU A 201 -45.61 -20.95 -5.97
N HIS A 202 -44.44 -20.32 -5.86
CA HIS A 202 -43.47 -20.62 -4.81
C HIS A 202 -44.07 -20.40 -3.41
N LEU A 203 -44.75 -19.26 -3.19
CA LEU A 203 -45.45 -18.97 -1.93
C LEU A 203 -46.56 -19.99 -1.60
N LEU A 204 -47.19 -20.58 -2.61
CA LEU A 204 -48.17 -21.67 -2.44
C LEU A 204 -47.52 -23.05 -2.24
N GLY A 205 -46.18 -23.14 -2.20
CA GLY A 205 -45.42 -24.36 -1.94
C GLY A 205 -45.02 -25.15 -3.19
N ALA A 206 -44.99 -24.52 -4.36
CA ALA A 206 -44.36 -25.12 -5.54
C ALA A 206 -42.83 -25.06 -5.41
N SER A 207 -42.18 -26.20 -5.65
CA SER A 207 -40.72 -26.29 -5.79
C SER A 207 -40.24 -25.65 -7.10
N ASN A 208 -38.96 -25.30 -7.16
CA ASN A 208 -38.37 -24.73 -8.38
C ASN A 208 -38.53 -25.68 -9.60
N ALA A 209 -38.44 -27.00 -9.37
CA ALA A 209 -38.64 -28.00 -10.42
C ALA A 209 -40.11 -28.06 -10.91
N GLU A 210 -41.09 -27.93 -10.02
CA GLU A 210 -42.50 -27.84 -10.40
C GLU A 210 -42.77 -26.57 -11.22
N ILE A 211 -42.21 -25.43 -10.82
CA ILE A 211 -42.33 -24.16 -11.56
C ILE A 211 -41.66 -24.26 -12.94
N ASP A 212 -40.47 -24.84 -13.03
CA ASP A 212 -39.79 -25.08 -14.30
C ASP A 212 -40.60 -26.00 -15.23
N ASN A 213 -41.27 -27.02 -14.70
CA ASN A 213 -42.18 -27.87 -15.47
C ASN A 213 -43.37 -27.09 -16.02
N ILE A 214 -43.95 -26.19 -15.22
CA ILE A 214 -45.01 -25.29 -15.66
C ILE A 214 -44.51 -24.38 -16.79
N ILE A 215 -43.33 -23.77 -16.64
CA ILE A 215 -42.72 -22.93 -17.69
C ILE A 215 -42.55 -23.72 -19.00
N GLN A 216 -42.05 -24.95 -18.92
CA GLN A 216 -41.91 -25.83 -20.10
C GLN A 216 -43.27 -26.16 -20.73
N GLN A 217 -44.29 -26.41 -19.92
CA GLN A 217 -45.65 -26.68 -20.41
C GLN A 217 -46.22 -25.48 -21.15
N LEU A 218 -46.08 -24.26 -20.60
CA LEU A 218 -46.52 -23.04 -21.26
C LEU A 218 -45.77 -22.81 -22.59
N SER A 219 -44.44 -23.04 -22.59
CA SER A 219 -43.61 -22.92 -23.79
C SER A 219 -44.01 -23.93 -24.88
N ARG A 220 -44.31 -25.19 -24.52
CA ARG A 220 -44.83 -26.21 -25.47
C ARG A 220 -46.18 -25.84 -26.06
N LYS A 221 -46.97 -25.01 -25.37
CA LYS A 221 -48.23 -24.44 -25.86
C LYS A 221 -48.04 -23.12 -26.61
N GLU A 222 -46.80 -22.82 -27.02
CA GLU A 222 -46.40 -21.64 -27.80
C GLU A 222 -46.68 -20.31 -27.10
N LEU A 223 -46.72 -20.30 -25.76
CA LEU A 223 -46.68 -19.04 -25.03
C LEU A 223 -45.26 -18.47 -25.08
N LEU A 224 -45.14 -17.18 -25.42
CA LEU A 224 -43.85 -16.50 -25.39
C LEU A 224 -43.39 -16.33 -23.94
N ILE A 225 -42.33 -17.05 -23.57
CA ILE A 225 -41.68 -16.91 -22.26
C ILE A 225 -40.37 -16.13 -22.46
N PRO A 226 -40.22 -14.93 -21.86
CA PRO A 226 -38.96 -14.20 -21.92
C PRO A 226 -37.81 -15.01 -21.28
N PRO A 227 -36.62 -15.07 -21.90
CA PRO A 227 -35.50 -15.90 -21.44
C PRO A 227 -35.10 -15.69 -19.98
N GLU A 228 -35.22 -14.45 -19.48
CA GLU A 228 -34.89 -14.03 -18.12
C GLU A 228 -35.81 -14.60 -17.04
N VAL A 229 -37.01 -15.05 -17.41
CA VAL A 229 -37.97 -15.75 -16.53
C VAL A 229 -38.29 -17.16 -17.04
N GLY A 230 -37.40 -17.70 -17.87
CA GLY A 230 -37.46 -19.06 -18.37
C GLY A 230 -37.00 -20.10 -17.35
N VAL A 231 -37.02 -21.36 -17.79
CA VAL A 231 -36.59 -22.54 -17.02
C VAL A 231 -35.20 -22.30 -16.43
N GLY A 232 -35.07 -22.47 -15.11
CA GLY A 232 -33.82 -22.30 -14.38
C GLY A 232 -33.31 -20.87 -14.22
N ASN A 233 -33.87 -19.89 -14.95
CA ASN A 233 -33.41 -18.49 -14.91
C ASN A 233 -34.28 -17.60 -14.02
N TRP A 234 -35.56 -17.92 -13.86
CA TRP A 234 -36.52 -17.04 -13.18
C TRP A 234 -36.18 -16.71 -11.73
N THR A 235 -35.43 -17.58 -11.03
CA THR A 235 -34.96 -17.34 -9.65
C THR A 235 -33.90 -16.23 -9.57
N SER A 236 -33.27 -15.86 -10.69
CA SER A 236 -32.28 -14.79 -10.78
C SER A 236 -32.88 -13.47 -11.31
N TYR A 237 -34.18 -13.43 -11.58
CA TYR A 237 -34.84 -12.22 -12.09
C TYR A 237 -34.97 -11.16 -10.99
N THR A 238 -34.35 -9.99 -11.20
CA THR A 238 -34.27 -8.93 -10.18
C THR A 238 -34.80 -7.59 -10.59
N ALA A 239 -35.70 -7.51 -11.58
CA ALA A 239 -36.35 -6.24 -11.91
C ALA A 239 -37.13 -5.65 -10.71
N TRP A 240 -37.51 -6.49 -9.74
CA TRP A 240 -38.12 -6.06 -8.48
C TRP A 240 -37.18 -5.23 -7.59
N MET A 241 -35.87 -5.43 -7.72
CA MET A 241 -34.84 -4.65 -7.08
C MET A 241 -34.47 -3.51 -8.03
N ASN A 242 -35.12 -2.36 -7.94
CA ASN A 242 -34.82 -1.20 -8.80
C ASN A 242 -34.16 -0.09 -7.98
N PRO A 243 -32.93 0.37 -8.31
CA PRO A 243 -32.03 -0.14 -9.36
C PRO A 243 -31.59 -1.60 -9.16
N ALA A 244 -31.27 -2.28 -10.27
CA ALA A 244 -30.93 -3.71 -10.32
C ALA A 244 -29.61 -4.10 -9.62
N ALA A 245 -28.93 -3.18 -8.95
CA ALA A 245 -27.72 -3.47 -8.19
C ALA A 245 -27.67 -2.57 -6.95
N ILE A 246 -27.16 -3.08 -5.83
CA ILE A 246 -26.75 -2.26 -4.68
C ILE A 246 -25.36 -1.71 -4.98
N THR A 247 -25.19 -0.39 -4.89
CA THR A 247 -23.95 0.33 -5.19
C THR A 247 -23.64 1.34 -4.09
N SER A 248 -22.55 2.10 -4.23
CA SER A 248 -22.25 3.20 -3.30
C SER A 248 -23.42 4.16 -3.12
N GLN A 249 -24.23 4.42 -4.16
CA GLN A 249 -25.36 5.38 -4.10
C GLN A 249 -26.39 5.03 -3.01
N ASP A 250 -26.48 3.76 -2.61
CA ASP A 250 -27.40 3.29 -1.57
C ASP A 250 -26.91 3.57 -0.13
N ILE A 251 -25.61 3.85 0.03
CA ILE A 251 -24.98 4.04 1.34
C ILE A 251 -24.26 5.37 1.48
N GLU A 252 -23.92 6.04 0.36
CA GLU A 252 -23.08 7.24 0.31
C GLU A 252 -23.67 8.38 1.14
N GLY A 253 -24.98 8.62 1.06
CA GLY A 253 -25.64 9.69 1.81
C GLY A 253 -25.52 9.51 3.33
N ASP A 254 -25.63 8.28 3.82
CA ASP A 254 -25.53 7.98 5.25
C ASP A 254 -24.05 7.97 5.69
N ALA A 255 -23.16 7.44 4.85
CA ALA A 255 -21.73 7.28 5.13
C ALA A 255 -20.91 8.57 4.98
N ALA A 256 -21.40 9.57 4.25
CA ALA A 256 -20.63 10.74 3.85
C ALA A 256 -19.97 11.47 5.03
N ALA A 257 -20.70 11.66 6.14
CA ALA A 257 -20.18 12.35 7.32
C ALA A 257 -19.02 11.59 7.97
N GLY A 258 -19.10 10.26 8.03
CA GLY A 258 -18.03 9.39 8.52
C GLY A 258 -16.85 9.35 7.56
N ILE A 259 -17.12 9.23 6.25
CA ILE A 259 -16.11 9.14 5.18
C ILE A 259 -15.27 10.42 5.09
N LEU A 260 -15.92 11.59 5.14
CA LEU A 260 -15.28 12.90 4.98
C LEU A 260 -14.84 13.51 6.32
N LYS A 261 -14.87 12.72 7.41
CA LYS A 261 -14.52 13.21 8.74
C LYS A 261 -13.09 13.77 8.73
N THR A 262 -12.97 15.01 9.18
CA THR A 262 -11.67 15.64 9.44
C THR A 262 -11.44 15.65 10.95
N VAL A 263 -10.28 15.14 11.38
CA VAL A 263 -9.92 15.02 12.81
C VAL A 263 -8.66 15.83 13.07
N PRO A 264 -8.61 16.64 14.14
CA PRO A 264 -7.37 17.24 14.61
C PRO A 264 -6.44 16.15 15.11
N ILE A 265 -5.32 15.96 14.42
CA ILE A 265 -4.23 15.15 14.94
C ILE A 265 -3.43 16.02 15.89
N THR A 266 -3.59 15.73 17.18
CA THR A 266 -2.66 16.25 18.18
C THR A 266 -1.44 15.36 18.14
N VAL A 267 -0.37 15.82 17.49
CA VAL A 267 0.93 15.19 17.66
C VAL A 267 1.37 15.52 19.07
N ILE A 268 1.37 14.54 19.97
CA ILE A 268 1.92 14.69 21.31
C ILE A 268 3.44 14.77 21.13
N THR A 269 3.95 15.96 20.83
CA THR A 269 5.38 16.23 20.87
C THR A 269 5.74 16.44 22.34
N PRO A 270 6.65 15.65 22.94
CA PRO A 270 7.23 15.97 24.25
C PRO A 270 8.12 17.21 24.09
N GLY A 271 7.50 18.37 24.16
CA GLY A 271 8.14 19.68 24.05
C GLY A 271 7.33 20.73 24.83
N PRO A 272 7.95 21.82 25.28
CA PRO A 272 7.28 22.84 26.09
C PRO A 272 6.23 23.67 25.34
N TYR A 273 6.07 23.47 24.03
CA TYR A 273 5.14 24.23 23.19
C TYR A 273 4.10 23.29 22.55
N PRO A 274 2.79 23.55 22.76
CA PRO A 274 1.74 22.81 22.07
C PRO A 274 1.77 23.18 20.58
N VAL A 275 2.16 22.23 19.73
CA VAL A 275 2.02 22.38 18.28
C VAL A 275 0.51 22.50 17.97
N PRO A 276 0.07 23.51 17.19
CA PRO A 276 -1.32 23.58 16.77
C PRO A 276 -1.70 22.28 16.04
N PRO A 277 -2.84 21.65 16.37
CA PRO A 277 -3.20 20.35 15.83
C PRO A 277 -3.32 20.42 14.31
N THR A 278 -2.61 19.56 13.61
CA THR A 278 -2.75 19.40 12.15
C THR A 278 -4.06 18.68 11.87
N MET A 279 -4.86 19.18 10.93
CA MET A 279 -6.12 18.54 10.56
C MET A 279 -5.88 17.46 9.52
N MET A 280 -6.26 16.20 9.80
CA MET A 280 -6.28 15.14 8.81
C MET A 280 -7.69 14.99 8.25
N LYS A 281 -7.83 15.20 6.93
CA LYS A 281 -9.07 14.96 6.21
C LYS A 281 -9.25 13.47 6.00
N GLU A 282 -10.51 13.03 5.94
CA GLU A 282 -10.89 11.67 5.58
C GLU A 282 -10.29 10.61 6.52
N GLU A 283 -10.04 10.97 7.79
CA GLU A 283 -9.22 10.19 8.71
C GLU A 283 -9.81 8.79 8.96
N ASN A 284 -11.10 8.70 9.26
CA ASN A 284 -11.81 7.42 9.36
C ASN A 284 -11.67 6.54 8.10
N SER A 285 -11.62 7.15 6.91
CA SER A 285 -11.48 6.42 5.64
C SER A 285 -10.07 5.89 5.44
N PHE A 286 -9.06 6.70 5.81
CA PHE A 286 -7.67 6.26 5.85
C PHE A 286 -7.49 5.11 6.84
N GLU A 287 -8.10 5.21 8.02
CA GLU A 287 -8.06 4.16 9.04
C GLU A 287 -8.78 2.90 8.55
N PHE A 288 -10.01 2.99 8.04
CA PHE A 288 -10.75 1.82 7.52
C PHE A 288 -10.00 1.04 6.44
N THR A 289 -9.16 1.73 5.67
CA THR A 289 -8.35 1.17 4.58
C THR A 289 -6.88 0.97 4.95
N ALA A 290 -6.51 1.18 6.21
CA ALA A 290 -5.16 0.96 6.70
C ALA A 290 -4.79 -0.53 6.76
N ASP A 291 -3.52 -0.82 7.03
CA ASP A 291 -3.07 -2.20 7.19
C ASP A 291 -3.73 -2.86 8.41
N GLY A 292 -4.16 -4.11 8.23
CA GLY A 292 -4.94 -4.85 9.24
C GLY A 292 -6.42 -4.48 9.30
N GLN A 293 -6.84 -3.41 8.61
CA GLN A 293 -8.23 -2.96 8.60
C GLN A 293 -9.03 -3.56 7.42
N PRO A 294 -10.36 -3.64 7.52
CA PRO A 294 -11.17 -4.39 6.55
C PRO A 294 -11.01 -3.91 5.10
N GLY A 295 -10.89 -2.59 4.89
CA GLY A 295 -10.78 -1.98 3.56
C GLY A 295 -9.41 -2.12 2.89
N ARG A 296 -8.39 -2.66 3.59
CA ARG A 296 -7.00 -2.74 3.13
C ARG A 296 -6.84 -3.28 1.71
N GLY A 297 -7.57 -4.35 1.36
CA GLY A 297 -7.43 -5.02 0.06
C GLY A 297 -7.72 -4.11 -1.14
N TYR A 298 -8.58 -3.11 -0.94
CA TYR A 298 -9.03 -2.15 -1.94
C TYR A 298 -8.20 -0.87 -2.00
N ARG A 299 -7.18 -0.74 -1.15
CA ARG A 299 -6.20 0.35 -1.21
C ARG A 299 -4.91 -0.20 -1.84
N THR A 300 -4.29 0.55 -2.74
CA THR A 300 -2.90 0.34 -3.08
C THR A 300 -2.13 0.56 -1.79
N SER A 301 -1.55 -0.51 -1.23
CA SER A 301 -0.53 -0.36 -0.19
C SER A 301 0.42 0.72 -0.70
N GLY A 302 0.59 1.81 0.04
CA GLY A 302 1.22 3.05 -0.44
C GLY A 302 2.67 2.93 -0.96
N GLY A 303 3.20 1.72 -1.21
CA GLY A 303 4.35 1.49 -2.05
C GLY A 303 3.95 1.43 -3.53
N SER A 304 3.79 2.58 -4.17
CA SER A 304 4.10 2.78 -5.61
C SER A 304 3.72 4.19 -6.08
N GLY A 305 2.57 4.73 -5.67
CA GLY A 305 2.01 5.94 -6.26
C GLY A 305 1.63 7.03 -5.27
N GLY A 306 2.62 7.72 -4.74
CA GLY A 306 2.54 9.14 -4.40
C GLY A 306 1.93 9.54 -3.05
N GLY A 307 2.64 10.44 -2.36
CA GLY A 307 2.26 11.03 -1.06
C GLY A 307 2.69 10.22 0.16
N GLY A 308 3.78 10.65 0.81
CA GLY A 308 4.27 10.11 2.07
C GLY A 308 3.16 10.00 3.13
N GLY A 309 2.92 8.79 3.63
CA GLY A 309 1.93 8.57 4.68
C GLY A 309 1.50 7.12 4.84
N GLY A 310 2.27 6.37 5.64
CA GLY A 310 1.76 5.33 6.53
C GLY A 310 1.05 4.13 5.90
N GLY A 311 1.79 3.03 5.71
CA GLY A 311 1.25 1.71 5.45
C GLY A 311 2.24 0.65 5.94
N GLY A 312 2.15 0.32 7.23
CA GLY A 312 2.97 -0.69 7.88
C GLY A 312 2.38 -2.09 7.75
N GLY A 313 3.11 -2.99 7.09
CA GLY A 313 2.77 -4.42 7.15
C GLY A 313 3.90 -5.35 6.79
N ASN A 314 4.77 -4.96 5.86
CA ASN A 314 6.00 -5.67 5.56
C ASN A 314 7.09 -4.66 5.23
N ILE A 315 8.09 -4.56 6.10
CA ILE A 315 9.39 -4.08 5.63
C ILE A 315 9.78 -5.07 4.53
N PHE A 316 9.87 -4.55 3.31
CA PHE A 316 9.96 -5.34 2.10
C PHE A 316 11.38 -5.84 1.93
N THR A 317 11.79 -6.74 2.82
CA THR A 317 13.02 -7.51 2.62
C THR A 317 13.00 -8.13 1.22
N SER A 318 13.92 -7.70 0.38
CA SER A 318 14.46 -8.33 -0.81
C SER A 318 14.75 -9.79 -0.50
N CYS A 319 13.95 -10.70 -1.02
CA CYS A 319 14.02 -12.11 -0.66
C CYS A 319 13.54 -13.00 -1.79
N PHE A 320 13.90 -14.27 -1.69
CA PHE A 320 13.57 -15.34 -2.60
C PHE A 320 12.64 -16.36 -1.96
N SER A 321 11.82 -17.03 -2.77
CA SER A 321 11.10 -18.21 -2.33
C SER A 321 12.06 -19.35 -1.95
N ARG A 322 11.60 -20.20 -1.04
CA ARG A 322 12.39 -21.27 -0.39
C ARG A 322 13.11 -22.25 -1.33
N ASP A 323 12.62 -22.39 -2.56
CA ASP A 323 13.11 -23.38 -3.53
C ASP A 323 14.11 -22.79 -4.54
N THR A 324 14.33 -21.47 -4.50
CA THR A 324 15.37 -20.76 -5.27
C THR A 324 16.73 -21.40 -5.04
N LYS A 325 17.46 -21.72 -6.11
CA LYS A 325 18.78 -22.35 -6.07
C LYS A 325 19.88 -21.31 -5.96
N VAL A 326 20.88 -21.57 -5.14
CA VAL A 326 22.11 -20.79 -4.99
C VAL A 326 23.28 -21.59 -5.52
N LEU A 327 24.16 -20.96 -6.30
CA LEU A 327 25.38 -21.57 -6.80
C LEU A 327 26.46 -21.59 -5.69
N MET A 328 26.87 -22.79 -5.29
CA MET A 328 27.86 -22.98 -4.23
C MET A 328 29.29 -22.75 -4.75
N ALA A 329 30.25 -22.56 -3.85
CA ALA A 329 31.63 -22.17 -4.16
C ALA A 329 32.38 -23.02 -5.21
N ASP A 330 31.99 -24.29 -5.40
CA ASP A 330 32.59 -25.17 -6.40
C ASP A 330 32.18 -24.83 -7.85
N GLY A 331 31.24 -23.88 -8.03
CA GLY A 331 30.75 -23.44 -9.33
C GLY A 331 29.89 -24.46 -10.08
N THR A 332 29.51 -25.57 -9.43
CA THR A 332 28.72 -26.65 -10.05
C THR A 332 27.54 -27.12 -9.21
N THR A 333 27.65 -27.06 -7.88
CA THR A 333 26.61 -27.47 -6.94
C THR A 333 25.58 -26.37 -6.78
N LEU A 334 24.30 -26.75 -6.86
CA LEU A 334 23.15 -25.88 -6.63
C LEU A 334 22.36 -26.35 -5.42
N LEU A 335 22.27 -25.52 -4.37
CA LEU A 335 21.46 -25.80 -3.19
C LEU A 335 20.21 -24.93 -3.17
N PRO A 336 19.03 -25.44 -2.75
CA PRO A 336 17.94 -24.56 -2.38
C PRO A 336 18.40 -23.57 -1.30
N ILE A 337 18.02 -22.30 -1.41
CA ILE A 337 18.45 -21.22 -0.51
C ILE A 337 18.12 -21.53 0.96
N ARG A 338 17.01 -22.22 1.23
CA ARG A 338 16.64 -22.70 2.57
C ARG A 338 17.62 -23.71 3.18
N SER A 339 18.46 -24.32 2.35
CA SER A 339 19.45 -25.35 2.73
C SER A 339 20.86 -24.79 2.80
N VAL A 340 21.06 -23.52 2.44
CA VAL A 340 22.33 -22.82 2.61
C VAL A 340 22.47 -22.46 4.09
N GLU A 341 23.61 -22.76 4.68
CA GLU A 341 23.89 -22.47 6.09
C GLU A 341 24.86 -21.31 6.24
N VAL A 342 24.72 -20.54 7.33
CA VAL A 342 25.75 -19.58 7.75
C VAL A 342 27.07 -20.33 7.90
N GLY A 343 28.13 -19.75 7.36
CA GLY A 343 29.42 -20.39 7.34
C GLY A 343 29.70 -21.26 6.11
N GLN A 344 28.77 -21.44 5.16
CA GLN A 344 29.08 -22.07 3.86
C GLN A 344 29.64 -21.05 2.87
N ASP A 345 30.40 -21.51 1.87
CA ASP A 345 30.90 -20.65 0.79
C ASP A 345 30.02 -20.77 -0.47
N VAL A 346 29.63 -19.64 -1.04
CA VAL A 346 28.89 -19.54 -2.30
C VAL A 346 29.76 -18.97 -3.41
N PHE A 347 29.39 -19.24 -4.67
CA PHE A 347 30.12 -18.75 -5.84
C PHE A 347 29.79 -17.27 -6.09
N THR A 348 30.84 -16.49 -6.37
CA THR A 348 30.75 -15.08 -6.76
C THR A 348 31.76 -14.80 -7.86
N LEU A 349 31.60 -13.70 -8.60
CA LEU A 349 32.54 -13.33 -9.67
C LEU A 349 33.94 -12.98 -9.14
N GLN A 350 34.07 -12.67 -7.85
CA GLN A 350 35.34 -12.33 -7.19
C GLN A 350 35.93 -13.52 -6.40
N GLY A 351 35.44 -14.73 -6.67
CA GLY A 351 35.82 -15.99 -6.00
C GLY A 351 34.83 -16.40 -4.90
N PRO A 352 35.00 -17.60 -4.29
CA PRO A 352 34.13 -18.08 -3.23
C PRO A 352 33.98 -17.09 -2.06
N ARG A 353 32.77 -17.01 -1.50
CA ARG A 353 32.48 -16.11 -0.36
C ARG A 353 31.60 -16.76 0.67
N ARG A 354 31.97 -16.53 1.93
CA ARG A 354 31.34 -17.08 3.11
C ARG A 354 30.00 -16.39 3.36
N VAL A 355 28.97 -17.18 3.63
CA VAL A 355 27.65 -16.69 4.06
C VAL A 355 27.76 -16.23 5.50
N ALA A 356 27.63 -14.92 5.72
CA ALA A 356 27.63 -14.31 7.05
C ALA A 356 26.25 -14.39 7.72
N VAL A 357 25.18 -14.22 6.94
CA VAL A 357 23.79 -14.25 7.42
C VAL A 357 22.89 -14.94 6.41
N LEU A 358 21.94 -15.73 6.91
CA LEU A 358 20.77 -16.20 6.19
C LEU A 358 19.53 -15.47 6.72
N SER A 359 18.99 -14.53 5.95
CA SER A 359 17.75 -13.82 6.28
C SER A 359 16.57 -14.74 6.00
N THR A 360 15.62 -14.87 6.94
CA THR A 360 14.42 -15.73 6.78
C THR A 360 13.12 -15.05 7.24
N PRO A 361 12.72 -13.91 6.65
CA PRO A 361 11.47 -13.25 7.00
C PRO A 361 10.25 -14.04 6.49
N ARG A 362 9.09 -13.82 7.10
CA ARG A 362 7.82 -14.38 6.60
C ARG A 362 7.31 -13.57 5.42
N ARG A 363 6.69 -14.22 4.44
CA ARG A 363 6.09 -13.62 3.24
C ARG A 363 5.00 -12.63 3.60
N LYS A 364 4.13 -12.96 4.56
CA LYS A 364 3.03 -12.13 5.08
C LYS A 364 2.20 -11.46 3.98
N GLY A 365 1.80 -12.24 2.97
CA GLY A 365 0.99 -11.73 1.87
C GLY A 365 1.75 -11.01 0.75
N ARG A 366 3.08 -10.87 0.83
CA ARG A 366 3.88 -10.21 -0.22
C ARG A 366 3.70 -10.87 -1.60
N LEU A 367 3.58 -10.02 -2.61
CA LEU A 367 3.62 -10.44 -4.01
C LEU A 367 5.03 -10.91 -4.36
N LEU A 368 5.14 -12.03 -5.06
CA LEU A 368 6.41 -12.52 -5.60
C LEU A 368 6.38 -12.47 -7.12
N TYR A 369 7.56 -12.46 -7.74
CA TYR A 369 7.75 -12.33 -9.17
C TYR A 369 8.68 -13.43 -9.69
N SER A 370 8.52 -13.84 -10.93
CA SER A 370 9.48 -14.71 -11.63
C SER A 370 9.81 -14.16 -13.01
N ILE A 371 11.03 -14.41 -13.48
CA ILE A 371 11.53 -13.92 -14.77
C ILE A 371 11.51 -15.08 -15.78
N ASN A 372 11.01 -14.83 -16.99
CA ASN A 372 11.10 -15.73 -18.14
C ASN A 372 10.57 -17.16 -17.85
N GLY A 373 9.52 -17.27 -17.03
CA GLY A 373 8.94 -18.56 -16.64
C GLY A 373 9.84 -19.43 -15.75
N CYS A 374 10.90 -18.87 -15.15
CA CYS A 374 11.73 -19.60 -14.19
C CYS A 374 10.90 -20.05 -12.98
N SER A 375 11.27 -21.19 -12.39
CA SER A 375 10.52 -21.78 -11.28
C SER A 375 10.81 -21.15 -9.90
N PHE A 376 11.81 -20.28 -9.82
CA PHE A 376 12.10 -19.50 -8.61
C PHE A 376 11.32 -18.18 -8.62
N SER A 377 11.14 -17.59 -7.44
CA SER A 377 10.44 -16.31 -7.31
C SER A 377 11.05 -15.41 -6.25
N PHE A 378 10.85 -14.10 -6.39
CA PHE A 378 11.49 -13.06 -5.58
C PHE A 378 10.55 -11.89 -5.29
N THR A 379 10.85 -11.10 -4.26
CA THR A 379 10.07 -9.89 -3.91
C THR A 379 10.33 -8.75 -4.89
N GLU A 380 9.41 -7.79 -5.00
CA GLU A 380 9.53 -6.68 -5.96
C GLU A 380 10.77 -5.80 -5.79
N THR A 381 11.35 -5.80 -4.58
CA THR A 381 12.51 -4.99 -4.19
C THR A 381 13.83 -5.68 -4.45
N HIS A 382 13.85 -6.96 -4.84
CA HIS A 382 15.10 -7.71 -4.92
C HIS A 382 16.04 -7.16 -6.02
N PRO A 383 17.28 -6.74 -5.71
CA PRO A 383 18.18 -6.14 -6.69
C PRO A 383 18.92 -7.20 -7.52
N PHE A 384 18.69 -7.16 -8.83
CA PHE A 384 19.44 -7.92 -9.84
C PHE A 384 20.55 -7.05 -10.42
N VAL A 385 21.72 -7.62 -10.70
CA VAL A 385 22.79 -6.89 -11.39
C VAL A 385 22.48 -6.81 -12.87
N THR A 386 22.57 -5.63 -13.47
CA THR A 386 22.34 -5.50 -14.93
C THR A 386 23.60 -5.86 -15.72
N ALA A 387 23.42 -6.22 -16.99
CA ALA A 387 24.55 -6.48 -17.88
C ALA A 387 25.42 -5.24 -18.15
N ALA A 388 24.81 -4.04 -18.21
CA ALA A 388 25.51 -2.78 -18.40
C ALA A 388 26.32 -2.40 -17.15
N GLY A 389 25.70 -2.55 -15.98
CA GLY A 389 26.30 -2.31 -14.67
C GLY A 389 27.55 -3.14 -14.43
N HIS A 390 27.53 -4.42 -14.82
CA HIS A 390 28.69 -5.31 -14.69
C HIS A 390 29.91 -4.85 -15.50
N LYS A 391 29.69 -4.28 -16.69
CA LYS A 391 30.76 -3.81 -17.57
C LYS A 391 31.30 -2.43 -17.18
N GLY A 392 30.66 -1.74 -16.23
CA GLY A 392 30.98 -0.37 -15.89
C GLY A 392 30.77 0.60 -17.06
N GLU A 393 29.78 0.31 -17.93
CA GLU A 393 29.42 1.22 -19.03
C GLU A 393 28.97 2.57 -18.46
N GLU A 394 29.55 3.66 -18.95
CA GLU A 394 29.23 5.02 -18.49
C GLU A 394 27.73 5.32 -18.71
N GLY A 395 27.02 5.69 -17.64
CA GLY A 395 25.57 5.88 -17.65
C GLY A 395 24.73 4.59 -17.51
N GLY A 396 25.36 3.41 -17.43
CA GLY A 396 24.68 2.14 -17.21
C GLY A 396 24.18 1.97 -15.76
N HIS A 397 22.96 1.50 -15.58
CA HIS A 397 22.42 1.18 -14.25
C HIS A 397 23.07 -0.09 -13.69
N GLY A 398 23.65 -0.01 -12.49
CA GLY A 398 24.28 -1.14 -11.80
C GLY A 398 23.31 -2.27 -11.46
N LEU A 399 22.09 -1.89 -11.09
CA LEU A 399 21.07 -2.79 -10.55
C LEU A 399 19.72 -2.63 -11.25
N ALA A 400 18.85 -3.62 -11.12
CA ALA A 400 17.45 -3.57 -11.51
C ALA A 400 16.56 -4.20 -10.42
N ALA A 401 15.37 -3.66 -10.21
CA ALA A 401 14.33 -4.25 -9.35
C ALA A 401 12.95 -4.05 -9.99
N VAL A 402 11.95 -4.84 -9.59
CA VAL A 402 10.57 -4.65 -10.11
C VAL A 402 9.99 -3.32 -9.61
N SER A 403 10.28 -2.95 -8.37
CA SER A 403 9.99 -1.62 -7.82
C SER A 403 11.28 -0.89 -7.42
N PRO A 404 11.92 -0.18 -8.37
CA PRO A 404 13.13 0.60 -8.11
C PRO A 404 12.95 1.62 -6.99
N ARG A 405 11.82 2.34 -6.97
CA ARG A 405 11.47 3.31 -5.93
C ARG A 405 11.42 2.65 -4.55
N THR A 406 10.77 1.50 -4.43
CA THR A 406 10.67 0.82 -3.13
C THR A 406 12.06 0.37 -2.68
N LEU A 407 12.87 -0.19 -3.58
CA LEU A 407 14.26 -0.57 -3.27
C LEU A 407 15.11 0.63 -2.84
N VAL A 408 15.02 1.76 -3.54
CA VAL A 408 15.72 3.00 -3.17
C VAL A 408 15.38 3.40 -1.73
N ASN A 409 14.11 3.35 -1.35
CA ASN A 409 13.71 3.72 0.00
C ASN A 409 14.20 2.71 1.05
N LEU A 410 14.31 1.42 0.71
CA LEU A 410 14.72 0.37 1.65
C LEU A 410 16.23 0.34 1.87
N VAL A 411 16.99 0.45 0.78
CA VAL A 411 18.45 0.48 0.82
C VAL A 411 18.94 1.63 -0.04
N PRO A 412 18.90 2.85 0.51
CA PRO A 412 19.27 4.03 -0.24
C PRO A 412 20.69 4.02 -0.78
N THR A 413 21.60 3.29 -0.14
CA THR A 413 22.98 3.15 -0.63
C THR A 413 23.06 2.45 -1.99
N LEU A 414 22.09 1.59 -2.32
CA LEU A 414 22.05 0.91 -3.62
C LEU A 414 21.65 1.86 -4.75
N SER A 415 20.96 2.96 -4.45
CA SER A 415 20.58 3.96 -5.46
C SER A 415 21.80 4.56 -6.18
N ARG A 416 22.92 4.68 -5.46
CA ARG A 416 24.20 5.18 -5.99
C ARG A 416 24.83 4.28 -7.05
N LEU A 417 24.37 3.04 -7.21
CA LEU A 417 24.81 2.17 -8.29
C LEU A 417 24.03 2.39 -9.58
N GLY A 418 22.96 3.20 -9.57
CA GLY A 418 21.98 3.14 -10.62
C GLY A 418 21.04 1.97 -10.42
N ILE A 419 19.76 2.23 -10.19
CA ILE A 419 18.71 1.19 -10.20
C ILE A 419 17.82 1.45 -11.41
N THR A 420 17.47 0.40 -12.15
CA THR A 420 16.45 0.44 -13.21
C THR A 420 15.27 -0.48 -12.91
N LYS A 421 14.19 -0.36 -13.68
CA LYS A 421 13.02 -1.24 -13.58
C LYS A 421 13.28 -2.59 -14.26
N ILE A 422 12.86 -3.67 -13.62
CA ILE A 422 12.74 -4.98 -14.27
C ILE A 422 11.43 -4.97 -15.05
N GLU A 423 11.55 -4.93 -16.37
CA GLU A 423 10.44 -4.99 -17.32
C GLU A 423 10.89 -5.73 -18.59
N GLU A 424 9.98 -5.95 -19.53
CA GLU A 424 10.32 -6.60 -20.79
C GLU A 424 11.41 -5.80 -21.53
N GLY A 425 12.49 -6.47 -21.92
CA GLY A 425 13.67 -5.88 -22.53
C GLY A 425 14.83 -5.61 -21.57
N THR A 426 14.61 -5.53 -20.25
CA THR A 426 15.69 -5.31 -19.28
C THR A 426 16.74 -6.42 -19.36
N ALA A 427 18.01 -6.04 -19.56
CA ALA A 427 19.12 -6.99 -19.67
C ALA A 427 19.80 -7.22 -18.31
N LEU A 428 19.51 -8.35 -17.68
CA LEU A 428 20.10 -8.78 -16.41
C LEU A 428 21.39 -9.56 -16.65
N LEU A 429 22.30 -9.55 -15.68
CA LEU A 429 23.50 -10.37 -15.74
C LEU A 429 23.17 -11.80 -15.29
N SER A 430 23.35 -12.76 -16.19
CA SER A 430 23.17 -14.18 -15.95
C SER A 430 24.50 -14.95 -16.03
N LEU A 431 24.49 -16.23 -15.66
CA LEU A 431 25.62 -17.13 -15.83
C LEU A 431 25.30 -18.16 -16.92
N LYS A 432 26.15 -18.28 -17.93
CA LYS A 432 26.07 -19.32 -18.97
C LYS A 432 27.45 -19.95 -19.13
N ASN A 433 27.53 -21.27 -18.95
CA ASN A 433 28.81 -22.00 -18.96
C ASN A 433 29.87 -21.41 -18.02
N GLN A 434 29.45 -20.98 -16.81
CA GLN A 434 30.29 -20.30 -15.81
C GLN A 434 30.86 -18.93 -16.25
N GLU A 435 30.39 -18.37 -17.36
CA GLU A 435 30.75 -17.03 -17.81
C GLU A 435 29.58 -16.05 -17.67
N PRO A 436 29.82 -14.79 -17.28
CA PRO A 436 28.78 -13.77 -17.26
C PRO A 436 28.18 -13.54 -18.64
N HIS A 437 26.85 -13.53 -18.73
CA HIS A 437 26.12 -13.41 -19.99
C HIS A 437 24.88 -12.52 -19.82
N PRO A 438 24.62 -11.55 -20.70
CA PRO A 438 23.39 -10.76 -20.66
C PRO A 438 22.14 -11.62 -20.95
N ALA A 439 21.13 -11.57 -20.09
CA ALA A 439 19.84 -12.22 -20.29
C ALA A 439 18.73 -11.17 -20.30
N SER A 440 18.03 -11.03 -21.43
CA SER A 440 16.87 -10.15 -21.53
C SER A 440 15.65 -10.76 -20.83
N VAL A 441 14.94 -9.94 -20.08
CA VAL A 441 13.63 -10.26 -19.53
C VAL A 441 12.61 -10.21 -20.67
N SER A 442 11.97 -11.33 -20.97
CA SER A 442 10.87 -11.45 -21.95
C SER A 442 9.51 -11.60 -21.28
N LEU A 443 9.48 -11.99 -20.00
CA LEU A 443 8.26 -12.20 -19.23
C LEU A 443 8.55 -11.94 -17.74
N LEU A 444 7.63 -11.25 -17.07
CA LEU A 444 7.66 -11.04 -15.63
C LEU A 444 6.31 -11.48 -15.05
N ASP A 445 6.27 -12.69 -14.48
CA ASP A 445 5.05 -13.25 -13.92
C ASP A 445 4.86 -12.82 -12.46
N GLN A 446 3.61 -12.56 -12.08
CA GLN A 446 3.23 -12.21 -10.72
C GLN A 446 2.62 -13.40 -9.99
N HIS A 447 3.02 -13.61 -8.75
CA HIS A 447 2.57 -14.70 -7.89
C HIS A 447 1.96 -14.13 -6.61
N PRO A 448 0.65 -13.82 -6.58
CA PRO A 448 -0.01 -13.35 -5.37
C PRO A 448 0.11 -14.36 -4.23
N ALA A 449 0.10 -13.86 -2.99
CA ALA A 449 0.00 -14.76 -1.85
C ALA A 449 -1.40 -15.38 -1.80
N THR A 450 -1.45 -16.69 -1.55
CA THR A 450 -2.67 -17.43 -1.25
C THR A 450 -2.80 -17.58 0.26
N ALA A 451 -3.99 -17.91 0.76
CA ALA A 451 -4.17 -18.20 2.18
C ALA A 451 -3.22 -19.31 2.69
N GLU A 452 -2.85 -20.25 1.82
CA GLU A 452 -1.96 -21.37 2.15
C GLU A 452 -0.49 -20.96 2.28
N ASN A 453 -0.03 -19.96 1.52
CA ASN A 453 1.37 -19.57 1.46
C ASN A 453 1.64 -18.15 2.01
N ALA A 454 0.61 -17.47 2.52
CA ALA A 454 0.74 -16.13 3.08
C ALA A 454 1.76 -16.07 4.23
N ASP A 455 1.95 -17.17 4.97
CA ASP A 455 2.89 -17.26 6.10
C ASP A 455 4.21 -17.97 5.76
N ASP A 456 4.45 -18.32 4.49
CA ASP A 456 5.70 -18.98 4.08
C ASP A 456 6.93 -18.14 4.42
N TYR A 457 8.06 -18.78 4.68
CA TYR A 457 9.34 -18.09 4.78
C TYR A 457 9.90 -17.79 3.40
N ILE A 458 10.51 -16.62 3.26
CA ILE A 458 11.34 -16.22 2.13
C ILE A 458 12.75 -15.94 2.63
N TYR A 459 13.74 -15.94 1.74
CA TYR A 459 15.15 -16.09 2.11
C TYR A 459 16.05 -15.11 1.36
N ASP A 460 17.11 -14.62 2.01
CA ASP A 460 18.20 -13.88 1.36
C ASP A 460 19.54 -14.25 2.02
N LEU A 461 20.64 -14.08 1.30
CA LEU A 461 21.99 -14.31 1.81
C LEU A 461 22.71 -12.97 1.95
N ILE A 462 23.36 -12.75 3.10
CA ILE A 462 24.35 -11.68 3.26
C ILE A 462 25.70 -12.36 3.36
N LEU A 463 26.61 -11.98 2.47
CA LEU A 463 27.95 -12.56 2.39
C LEU A 463 28.96 -11.70 3.14
N GLU A 464 30.07 -12.30 3.54
CA GLU A 464 31.18 -11.55 4.11
C GLU A 464 31.70 -10.51 3.09
N PRO A 465 31.88 -9.26 3.52
CA PRO A 465 32.43 -8.19 2.69
C PRO A 465 33.88 -8.48 2.32
N THR A 466 34.37 -7.79 1.31
CA THR A 466 35.80 -7.72 1.01
C THR A 466 36.24 -6.30 0.75
N ASP A 467 37.55 -6.06 0.82
CA ASP A 467 38.19 -4.80 0.42
C ASP A 467 37.87 -4.40 -1.03
N LYS A 468 37.34 -5.34 -1.84
CA LYS A 468 36.95 -5.15 -3.23
C LYS A 468 35.43 -5.01 -3.44
N GLY A 469 34.63 -4.96 -2.38
CA GLY A 469 33.17 -4.93 -2.48
C GLY A 469 32.45 -6.04 -1.70
N PHE A 470 31.17 -5.82 -1.40
CA PHE A 470 30.25 -6.90 -1.05
C PHE A 470 30.03 -7.83 -2.24
N PRO A 471 30.03 -9.14 -2.03
CA PRO A 471 29.91 -10.08 -3.12
C PRO A 471 28.46 -10.21 -3.58
N HIS A 472 28.24 -10.02 -4.87
CA HIS A 472 27.03 -10.51 -5.53
C HIS A 472 27.08 -12.03 -5.65
N TYR A 473 25.94 -12.69 -5.62
CA TYR A 473 25.87 -14.15 -5.71
C TYR A 473 24.85 -14.60 -6.76
N PHE A 474 24.97 -15.85 -7.20
CA PHE A 474 24.11 -16.38 -8.25
C PHE A 474 22.93 -17.15 -7.70
N VAL A 475 21.74 -16.80 -8.17
CA VAL A 475 20.47 -17.46 -7.85
C VAL A 475 19.72 -17.90 -9.09
N GLY A 476 18.87 -18.92 -8.99
CA GLY A 476 17.95 -19.26 -10.06
C GLY A 476 17.24 -20.59 -9.84
N ASP A 477 17.02 -21.36 -10.91
CA ASP A 477 16.34 -22.66 -10.84
C ASP A 477 17.15 -23.84 -11.38
N GLY A 478 18.40 -23.58 -11.78
CA GLY A 478 19.31 -24.56 -12.38
C GLY A 478 19.29 -24.61 -13.91
N THR A 479 18.30 -23.99 -14.55
CA THR A 479 18.34 -23.73 -16.00
C THR A 479 18.92 -22.34 -16.28
N SER A 480 18.47 -21.36 -15.50
CA SER A 480 18.96 -19.99 -15.55
C SER A 480 19.51 -19.59 -14.18
N LEU A 481 20.64 -18.91 -14.15
CA LEU A 481 21.22 -18.31 -12.95
C LEU A 481 21.46 -16.82 -13.20
N PHE A 482 21.03 -15.98 -12.27
CA PHE A 482 21.16 -14.53 -12.33
C PHE A 482 22.03 -14.04 -11.19
N LEU A 483 22.84 -13.01 -11.46
CA LEU A 483 23.64 -12.35 -10.44
C LEU A 483 22.77 -11.35 -9.69
N VAL A 484 22.71 -11.49 -8.37
CA VAL A 484 21.89 -10.64 -7.49
C VAL A 484 22.74 -10.03 -6.38
N ALA A 485 22.27 -8.90 -5.84
CA ALA A 485 22.89 -8.24 -4.70
C ALA A 485 22.05 -8.50 -3.43
N SER A 486 22.72 -8.58 -2.28
CA SER A 486 22.04 -8.60 -0.99
C SER A 486 21.49 -7.22 -0.64
N GLU A 487 20.37 -7.16 0.08
CA GLU A 487 19.76 -5.91 0.54
C GLU A 487 20.39 -5.40 1.84
N VAL A 488 21.71 -5.22 1.82
CA VAL A 488 22.45 -4.59 2.91
C VAL A 488 23.03 -3.27 2.43
N PRO A 489 23.05 -2.24 3.29
CA PRO A 489 23.80 -1.04 3.02
C PRO A 489 25.23 -1.38 2.59
N ARG A 490 25.62 -0.95 1.40
CA ARG A 490 26.94 -1.25 0.86
C ARG A 490 27.96 -0.37 1.57
N ILE A 491 28.70 -0.96 2.50
CA ILE A 491 29.77 -0.27 3.25
C ILE A 491 30.79 0.34 2.31
N GLU A 492 31.11 -0.28 1.17
CA GLU A 492 32.08 0.33 0.25
C GLU A 492 31.54 1.58 -0.45
N ILE A 493 30.21 1.68 -0.56
CA ILE A 493 29.57 2.81 -1.21
C ILE A 493 29.29 3.90 -0.18
N ALA A 494 28.75 3.55 0.99
CA ALA A 494 28.42 4.47 2.06
C ALA A 494 29.04 3.99 3.39
N PRO A 495 30.38 4.03 3.52
CA PRO A 495 31.10 3.46 4.66
C PRO A 495 30.72 4.12 5.97
N HIS A 496 30.50 5.43 5.92
CA HIS A 496 30.15 6.22 7.09
C HIS A 496 28.73 5.96 7.57
N LEU A 497 27.74 5.92 6.67
CA LEU A 497 26.37 5.52 7.02
C LEU A 497 26.38 4.16 7.73
N ALA A 498 27.04 3.18 7.10
CA ALA A 498 27.09 1.85 7.66
C ALA A 498 27.79 1.86 9.03
N THR A 499 28.92 2.56 9.15
CA THR A 499 29.60 2.78 10.44
C THR A 499 28.64 3.31 11.50
N THR A 500 27.85 4.35 11.18
CA THR A 500 26.86 4.94 12.09
C THR A 500 25.83 3.91 12.56
N VAL A 501 25.17 3.23 11.62
CA VAL A 501 24.10 2.25 11.93
C VAL A 501 24.65 1.10 12.77
N LEU A 502 25.79 0.57 12.35
CA LEU A 502 26.43 -0.57 12.98
C LEU A 502 26.94 -0.24 14.38
N LYS A 503 27.50 0.95 14.57
CA LYS A 503 27.90 1.46 15.88
C LYS A 503 26.69 1.68 16.80
N ALA A 504 25.59 2.21 16.27
CA ALA A 504 24.35 2.38 17.03
C ALA A 504 23.80 1.04 17.53
N LEU A 505 23.73 0.05 16.64
CA LEU A 505 23.30 -1.31 16.99
C LEU A 505 24.23 -1.94 18.02
N HIS A 506 25.55 -1.79 17.86
CA HIS A 506 26.53 -2.30 18.83
C HIS A 506 26.29 -1.73 20.24
N VAL A 507 25.96 -0.43 20.37
CA VAL A 507 25.67 0.21 21.65
C VAL A 507 24.33 -0.24 22.23
N ALA A 508 23.31 -0.43 21.39
CA ALA A 508 21.95 -0.79 21.82
C ALA A 508 21.68 -2.31 21.91
N HIS A 509 22.64 -3.16 21.55
CA HIS A 509 22.36 -4.58 21.29
C HIS A 509 21.81 -5.35 22.48
N ASP A 510 22.24 -5.03 23.71
CA ASP A 510 21.76 -5.68 24.93
C ASP A 510 20.27 -5.41 25.16
N SER A 511 19.82 -4.17 24.92
CA SER A 511 18.42 -3.77 25.09
C SER A 511 17.52 -4.27 23.96
N LEU A 512 18.08 -4.44 22.76
CA LEU A 512 17.39 -5.11 21.64
C LEU A 512 17.19 -6.60 21.91
N HIS A 513 18.03 -7.22 22.74
CA HIS A 513 17.92 -8.63 23.10
C HIS A 513 16.75 -8.86 24.07
N GLY A 514 15.59 -9.25 23.52
CA GLY A 514 14.37 -9.53 24.28
C GLY A 514 13.29 -8.45 24.16
N ARG A 515 13.61 -7.30 23.55
CA ARG A 515 12.68 -6.22 23.22
C ARG A 515 12.92 -5.81 21.76
N PRO A 516 12.42 -6.58 20.77
CA PRO A 516 12.51 -6.15 19.39
C PRO A 516 11.88 -4.77 19.27
N ILE A 517 12.50 -3.87 18.48
CA ILE A 517 11.92 -2.56 18.19
C ILE A 517 10.48 -2.80 17.77
N GLN A 518 9.53 -2.27 18.58
CA GLN A 518 8.11 -2.54 18.32
C GLN A 518 7.83 -2.09 16.91
N ARG A 519 7.37 -3.05 16.09
CA ARG A 519 6.98 -2.75 14.72
C ARG A 519 5.83 -1.76 14.83
N ASN A 520 6.04 -0.60 14.26
CA ASN A 520 5.00 0.40 14.19
C ASN A 520 3.81 -0.20 13.44
N ASN A 521 2.70 -0.43 14.15
CA ASN A 521 1.49 -1.10 13.65
C ASN A 521 0.66 -0.16 12.77
N GLY A 522 1.30 0.56 11.84
CA GLY A 522 0.62 1.40 10.86
C GLY A 522 0.50 2.89 11.21
N GLU A 523 1.17 3.41 12.24
CA GLU A 523 1.21 4.87 12.40
C GLU A 523 2.04 5.51 11.26
N PRO A 524 1.59 6.62 10.64
CA PRO A 524 2.34 7.33 9.61
C PRO A 524 3.79 7.62 10.05
N PRO A 525 4.79 7.68 9.14
CA PRO A 525 6.13 8.16 9.48
C PRO A 525 6.10 9.55 10.14
N SER A 526 5.13 10.40 9.79
CA SER A 526 4.86 11.69 10.44
C SER A 526 4.31 11.59 11.87
N LYS A 527 3.80 10.42 12.27
CA LYS A 527 3.40 10.02 13.63
C LYS A 527 4.40 9.05 14.29
N VAL A 528 5.58 8.81 13.71
CA VAL A 528 6.71 8.24 14.46
C VAL A 528 7.69 9.35 14.84
N PRO A 529 7.35 10.18 15.84
CA PRO A 529 8.35 10.97 16.51
C PRO A 529 9.45 10.08 17.10
N HIS A 530 9.20 8.83 17.49
CA HIS A 530 10.11 8.11 18.38
C HIS A 530 11.53 7.84 17.89
N VAL A 531 11.85 7.81 16.59
CA VAL A 531 13.24 7.65 16.13
C VAL A 531 13.83 8.95 15.57
N PHE A 532 13.02 9.78 14.89
CA PHE A 532 13.40 11.15 14.52
C PHE A 532 13.66 12.03 15.77
N GLN A 533 12.93 11.81 16.87
CA GLN A 533 13.17 12.37 18.20
C GLN A 533 14.35 11.74 18.92
N LEU A 534 14.95 10.65 18.44
CA LEU A 534 16.24 10.19 18.95
C LEU A 534 17.36 10.82 18.12
N LEU A 535 17.20 10.91 16.80
CA LEU A 535 18.18 11.57 15.92
C LEU A 535 18.33 13.06 16.24
N SER A 536 17.23 13.83 16.37
CA SER A 536 17.32 15.27 16.64
C SER A 536 18.07 15.63 17.94
N PRO A 537 17.81 14.96 19.09
CA PRO A 537 18.63 15.12 20.30
C PRO A 537 20.03 14.51 20.18
N ALA A 538 20.22 13.39 19.46
CA ALA A 538 21.56 12.84 19.20
C ALA A 538 22.44 13.91 18.56
N LEU A 539 21.89 14.59 17.55
CA LEU A 539 22.57 15.66 16.82
C LEU A 539 22.84 16.88 17.68
N ALA A 540 21.90 17.27 18.55
CA ALA A 540 22.12 18.37 19.49
C ALA A 540 23.26 18.06 20.49
N LEU A 541 23.51 16.78 20.78
CA LEU A 541 24.59 16.33 21.66
C LEU A 541 25.94 16.19 20.95
N VAL A 542 25.96 16.11 19.61
CA VAL A 542 27.18 16.26 18.80
C VAL A 542 27.51 17.76 18.70
N HIS A 543 27.83 18.40 19.84
CA HIS A 543 28.45 19.73 19.81
C HIS A 543 29.83 19.66 19.14
N VAL A 544 30.40 20.81 18.78
CA VAL A 544 31.65 20.95 17.99
C VAL A 544 32.98 20.87 18.79
N PRO A 545 33.05 21.01 20.14
CA PRO A 545 34.28 20.70 20.89
C PRO A 545 34.81 19.25 20.83
N PRO A 546 34.01 18.18 20.61
CA PRO A 546 34.45 16.81 20.58
C PRO A 546 34.99 16.36 19.22
N LEU A 547 35.05 17.17 18.15
CA LEU A 547 35.82 16.75 16.96
C LEU A 547 37.31 16.61 17.32
N ARG A 548 37.81 17.54 18.15
CA ARG A 548 39.16 17.45 18.72
C ARG A 548 39.28 16.30 19.73
N GLN A 549 38.25 16.06 20.53
CA GLN A 549 38.22 15.00 21.54
C GLN A 549 38.01 13.60 20.93
N ALA A 550 37.32 13.49 19.81
CA ALA A 550 37.16 12.29 18.99
C ALA A 550 38.44 12.01 18.20
N GLN A 551 39.07 13.05 17.61
CA GLN A 551 40.41 12.94 17.04
C GLN A 551 41.44 12.55 18.12
N GLU A 552 41.34 13.09 19.33
CA GLU A 552 42.18 12.71 20.49
C GLU A 552 41.84 11.31 21.01
N MET A 553 40.58 10.86 21.02
CA MET A 553 40.19 9.48 21.36
C MET A 553 40.74 8.49 20.33
N VAL A 554 40.62 8.81 19.03
CA VAL A 554 41.23 8.07 17.92
C VAL A 554 42.76 8.03 18.06
N GLN A 555 43.40 9.09 18.60
CA GLN A 555 44.83 9.12 18.88
C GLN A 555 45.25 8.44 20.20
N GLN A 556 44.40 8.41 21.23
CA GLN A 556 44.69 7.86 22.57
C GLN A 556 44.44 6.36 22.66
N THR A 557 43.58 5.80 21.83
CA THR A 557 43.50 4.34 21.67
C THR A 557 44.61 3.90 20.72
N GLN A 558 45.77 3.54 21.26
CA GLN A 558 46.92 3.03 20.49
C GLN A 558 46.64 1.71 19.72
N ASP A 559 45.45 1.11 19.89
CA ASP A 559 44.92 0.00 19.08
C ASP A 559 43.82 0.43 18.07
N ALA A 560 43.37 1.70 18.06
CA ALA A 560 42.28 2.19 17.18
C ALA A 560 42.70 2.53 15.75
N THR A 561 43.97 2.30 15.38
CA THR A 561 44.33 2.16 13.97
C THR A 561 43.93 0.81 13.40
N ALA A 562 43.46 -0.16 14.22
CA ALA A 562 42.68 -1.26 13.70
C ALA A 562 41.34 -0.66 13.25
N PRO A 563 41.10 -0.48 11.93
CA PRO A 563 39.83 0.03 11.45
C PRO A 563 38.72 -0.81 12.06
N PHE A 564 37.63 -0.18 12.50
CA PHE A 564 36.42 -0.86 12.96
C PHE A 564 36.02 -1.86 11.87
N SER A 565 36.48 -3.10 11.99
CA SER A 565 36.50 -3.99 10.83
C SER A 565 35.08 -4.45 10.63
N VAL A 566 34.63 -4.50 9.38
CA VAL A 566 33.27 -4.97 9.09
C VAL A 566 33.07 -6.39 9.64
N ALA A 567 34.13 -7.19 9.74
CA ALA A 567 34.11 -8.47 10.41
C ALA A 567 33.73 -8.36 11.91
N ASP A 568 34.28 -7.39 12.65
CA ASP A 568 33.92 -7.16 14.06
C ASP A 568 32.50 -6.66 14.24
N VAL A 569 31.98 -5.97 13.24
CA VAL A 569 30.59 -5.55 13.21
C VAL A 569 29.65 -6.71 12.92
N LEU A 570 29.96 -7.53 11.93
CA LEU A 570 29.11 -8.67 11.58
C LEU A 570 29.01 -9.66 12.74
N LYS A 571 30.01 -9.73 13.63
CA LYS A 571 29.91 -10.44 14.91
C LYS A 571 28.74 -9.96 15.78
N VAL A 572 28.32 -8.70 15.70
CA VAL A 572 27.14 -8.21 16.44
C VAL A 572 25.88 -8.97 16.02
N PHE A 573 25.76 -9.30 14.73
CA PHE A 573 24.65 -10.10 14.20
C PHE A 573 24.80 -11.60 14.44
N VAL A 574 25.96 -12.05 14.93
CA VAL A 574 26.28 -13.47 15.07
C VAL A 574 26.49 -13.82 16.55
N GLN A 575 25.58 -14.59 17.11
CA GLN A 575 25.76 -15.19 18.43
C GLN A 575 26.52 -16.50 18.29
N GLU A 576 27.72 -16.58 18.87
CA GLU A 576 28.38 -17.87 19.10
C GLU A 576 27.55 -18.68 20.10
N LYS A 577 27.12 -19.89 19.72
CA LYS A 577 26.48 -20.83 20.65
C LYS A 577 27.54 -21.53 21.49
N THR A 578 27.10 -22.09 22.62
CA THR A 578 27.93 -22.87 23.55
C THR A 578 28.53 -24.13 22.91
N THR A 579 27.98 -24.61 21.80
CA THR A 579 28.57 -25.65 20.96
C THR A 579 29.61 -25.06 20.01
N PRO A 580 30.86 -25.56 20.00
CA PRO A 580 31.89 -25.11 19.05
C PRO A 580 31.37 -25.21 17.60
N ASN A 581 31.58 -24.14 16.81
CA ASN A 581 31.19 -24.02 15.40
C ASN A 581 29.69 -23.90 15.10
N GLN A 582 28.84 -23.59 16.09
CA GLN A 582 27.46 -23.18 15.81
C GLN A 582 27.28 -21.69 16.06
N THR A 583 27.08 -20.93 14.99
CA THR A 583 26.67 -19.53 15.04
C THR A 583 25.16 -19.44 14.82
N SER A 584 24.46 -18.58 15.57
CA SER A 584 23.09 -18.19 15.26
C SER A 584 23.00 -16.71 14.98
N TYR A 585 22.32 -16.36 13.90
CA TYR A 585 21.97 -14.99 13.61
C TYR A 585 21.06 -14.39 14.68
N ARG A 586 21.43 -13.23 15.22
CA ARG A 586 20.60 -12.41 16.11
C ARG A 586 19.58 -11.68 15.24
N ARG A 587 18.47 -12.37 14.97
CA ARG A 587 17.38 -11.89 14.10
C ARG A 587 16.92 -10.49 14.47
N GLU A 588 16.83 -10.18 15.75
CA GLU A 588 16.34 -8.90 16.27
C GLU A 588 17.24 -7.73 15.86
N LEU A 589 18.56 -7.94 15.84
CA LEU A 589 19.53 -6.93 15.40
C LEU A 589 19.48 -6.76 13.89
N GLY A 590 19.27 -7.85 13.17
CA GLY A 590 18.96 -7.85 11.74
C GLY A 590 17.80 -6.95 11.39
N GLU A 591 16.66 -7.23 12.02
CA GLU A 591 15.42 -6.47 11.85
C GLU A 591 15.62 -5.00 12.27
N ALA A 592 16.39 -4.71 13.32
CA ALA A 592 16.71 -3.34 13.73
C ALA A 592 17.62 -2.62 12.71
N CYS A 593 18.64 -3.29 12.17
CA CYS A 593 19.51 -2.73 11.14
C CYS A 593 18.72 -2.38 9.88
N GLU A 594 17.85 -3.28 9.46
CA GLU A 594 16.95 -3.08 8.31
C GLU A 594 16.03 -1.87 8.56
N GLN A 595 15.37 -1.82 9.72
CA GLN A 595 14.51 -0.69 10.09
C GLN A 595 15.26 0.64 10.07
N ILE A 596 16.44 0.70 10.67
CA ILE A 596 17.25 1.92 10.70
C ILE A 596 17.68 2.32 9.28
N ALA A 597 18.18 1.38 8.49
CA ALA A 597 18.64 1.66 7.13
C ALA A 597 17.49 2.10 6.21
N THR A 598 16.34 1.44 6.28
CA THR A 598 15.14 1.78 5.51
C THR A 598 14.56 3.14 5.88
N HIS A 599 14.48 3.45 7.18
CA HIS A 599 13.80 4.68 7.61
C HIS A 599 14.72 5.88 7.72
N HIS A 600 16.02 5.66 7.98
CA HIS A 600 16.97 6.72 8.29
C HIS A 600 18.27 6.65 7.47
N GLY A 601 18.40 5.71 6.54
CA GLY A 601 19.64 5.51 5.79
C GLY A 601 20.08 6.75 5.03
N GLU A 602 19.19 7.35 4.22
CA GLU A 602 19.51 8.58 3.48
C GLU A 602 19.78 9.76 4.40
N GLU A 603 19.02 9.85 5.48
CA GLU A 603 19.12 10.95 6.42
C GLU A 603 20.47 10.89 7.16
N ILE A 604 20.85 9.72 7.68
CA ILE A 604 22.14 9.51 8.33
C ILE A 604 23.28 9.77 7.33
N ASP A 605 23.16 9.28 6.09
CA ASP A 605 24.13 9.53 5.04
C ASP A 605 24.29 11.03 4.75
N ALA A 606 23.17 11.74 4.64
CA ALA A 606 23.13 13.19 4.49
C ALA A 606 23.81 13.91 5.66
N MET A 607 23.51 13.48 6.88
CA MET A 607 24.04 14.07 8.11
C MET A 607 25.55 13.91 8.19
N VAL A 608 26.10 12.77 7.75
CA VAL A 608 27.55 12.60 7.68
C VAL A 608 28.16 13.51 6.61
N ASP A 609 27.64 13.49 5.39
CA ASP A 609 28.17 14.31 4.29
C ASP A 609 28.10 15.82 4.60
N LEU A 610 27.08 16.22 5.35
CA LEU A 610 26.85 17.57 5.81
C LEU A 610 27.22 17.78 7.29
N GLY A 611 28.05 16.91 7.88
CA GLY A 611 28.38 16.94 9.32
C GLY A 611 29.19 18.17 9.75
N TRP A 612 29.69 18.94 8.79
CA TRP A 612 30.27 20.27 9.00
C TRP A 612 29.22 21.34 9.37
N ARG A 613 27.93 21.07 9.12
CA ARG A 613 26.83 21.98 9.46
C ARG A 613 26.48 21.88 10.94
N LYS A 614 26.21 23.01 11.58
CA LYS A 614 25.94 23.06 13.02
C LYS A 614 24.48 22.70 13.28
N ILE A 615 24.24 21.74 14.17
CA ILE A 615 22.89 21.32 14.56
C ILE A 615 22.67 21.69 16.02
N GLY A 616 21.56 22.34 16.33
CA GLY A 616 21.22 22.82 17.66
C GLY A 616 20.62 24.22 17.65
N LYS A 617 20.03 24.62 18.78
CA LYS A 617 19.47 25.96 18.95
C LYS A 617 20.58 26.99 18.90
N GLU A 618 20.45 27.94 17.99
CA GLU A 618 21.20 29.18 18.09
C GLU A 618 20.59 30.03 19.20
N GLU A 619 21.45 30.72 19.95
CA GLU A 619 20.96 31.74 20.87
C GLU A 619 20.23 32.79 20.03
N LYS A 620 18.99 33.14 20.42
CA LYS A 620 18.24 34.21 19.76
C LYS A 620 19.06 35.50 19.87
N ASP A 621 19.82 35.80 18.83
CA ASP A 621 20.41 37.11 18.61
C ASP A 621 19.43 37.91 17.75
N ASP A 622 19.29 39.20 18.02
CA ASP A 622 18.44 40.11 17.24
C ASP A 622 19.00 40.34 15.80
N SER A 623 20.03 39.60 15.41
CA SER A 623 20.65 39.59 14.10
C SER A 623 19.70 39.08 12.99
N GLU A 624 19.94 39.56 11.77
CA GLU A 624 19.26 39.07 10.57
C GLU A 624 19.46 37.55 10.41
N HIS A 625 18.36 36.81 10.30
CA HIS A 625 18.38 35.37 10.11
C HIS A 625 18.58 35.05 8.62
N VAL A 626 19.39 34.03 8.34
CA VAL A 626 19.64 33.48 7.02
C VAL A 626 18.98 32.12 6.93
N MET A 627 18.12 31.92 5.95
CA MET A 627 17.52 30.61 5.70
C MET A 627 18.50 29.75 4.90
N SER A 628 18.97 28.67 5.50
CA SER A 628 19.79 27.65 4.84
C SER A 628 18.89 26.54 4.30
N VAL A 629 18.95 26.24 3.01
CA VAL A 629 18.22 25.13 2.39
C VAL A 629 19.22 24.19 1.76
N SER A 630 19.17 22.90 2.08
CA SER A 630 20.01 21.90 1.40
C SER A 630 19.18 20.88 0.67
N ILE A 631 19.37 20.78 -0.65
CA ILE A 631 18.76 19.70 -1.42
C ILE A 631 19.61 18.45 -1.21
N LEU A 632 18.96 17.40 -0.72
CA LEU A 632 19.60 16.10 -0.57
C LEU A 632 19.46 15.33 -1.87
N ASP A 633 18.21 15.01 -2.23
CA ASP A 633 17.88 14.04 -3.28
C ASP A 633 16.63 14.45 -4.06
N ILE A 634 16.59 14.11 -5.34
CA ILE A 634 15.38 14.10 -6.17
C ILE A 634 15.08 12.64 -6.48
N ILE A 635 13.90 12.17 -6.10
CA ILE A 635 13.50 10.76 -6.19
C ILE A 635 12.30 10.65 -7.14
N PHE A 636 12.49 10.05 -8.31
CA PHE A 636 11.42 9.80 -9.28
C PHE A 636 10.65 8.52 -8.96
N HIS A 637 9.34 8.53 -9.24
CA HIS A 637 8.42 7.41 -8.97
C HIS A 637 8.36 6.40 -10.10
N ASP A 638 8.47 6.88 -11.33
CA ASP A 638 8.53 6.06 -12.53
C ASP A 638 9.78 6.42 -13.33
N VAL A 639 9.99 5.74 -14.45
CA VAL A 639 11.02 6.10 -15.42
C VAL A 639 10.73 7.54 -15.89
N PRO A 640 11.55 8.52 -15.47
CA PRO A 640 11.36 9.90 -15.84
C PRO A 640 11.63 10.09 -17.34
N ILE A 641 11.15 11.21 -17.88
CA ILE A 641 11.18 11.51 -19.32
C ILE A 641 12.61 11.89 -19.79
N HIS A 642 13.58 12.02 -18.88
CA HIS A 642 14.99 12.26 -19.22
C HIS A 642 15.76 10.98 -19.55
N SER A 643 16.75 11.08 -20.43
CA SER A 643 17.56 9.92 -20.82
C SER A 643 18.43 9.43 -19.66
N PRO A 644 18.67 8.11 -19.54
CA PRO A 644 19.71 7.59 -18.65
C PRO A 644 21.05 8.30 -18.90
N GLY A 645 21.72 8.74 -17.83
CA GLY A 645 23.00 9.45 -17.90
C GLY A 645 22.91 10.98 -18.10
N GLU A 646 21.72 11.54 -18.36
CA GLU A 646 21.56 13.00 -18.34
C GLU A 646 21.69 13.54 -16.91
N ARG A 647 22.57 14.53 -16.74
CA ARG A 647 22.73 15.25 -15.47
C ARG A 647 21.62 16.27 -15.29
N LEU A 648 21.13 16.39 -14.06
CA LEU A 648 20.10 17.38 -13.72
C LEU A 648 20.68 18.59 -12.98
N ALA A 649 19.89 19.65 -12.95
CA ALA A 649 20.10 20.80 -12.09
C ALA A 649 18.78 21.27 -11.48
N VAL A 650 18.84 21.95 -10.35
CA VAL A 650 17.67 22.43 -9.60
C VAL A 650 17.80 23.92 -9.34
N VAL A 651 16.78 24.69 -9.72
CA VAL A 651 16.55 26.04 -9.21
C VAL A 651 15.74 25.91 -7.92
N VAL A 652 16.24 26.44 -6.83
CA VAL A 652 15.50 26.62 -5.58
C VAL A 652 15.09 28.06 -5.47
N GLU A 653 13.80 28.33 -5.28
CA GLU A 653 13.27 29.67 -5.04
C GLU A 653 12.59 29.70 -3.67
N ALA A 654 13.07 30.58 -2.79
CA ALA A 654 12.50 30.82 -1.48
C ALA A 654 11.66 32.10 -1.52
N LYS A 655 10.36 31.97 -1.22
CA LYS A 655 9.40 33.09 -1.17
C LYS A 655 8.92 33.33 0.25
N ALA A 656 9.13 34.55 0.73
CA ALA A 656 8.54 35.06 1.97
C ALA A 656 8.02 36.47 1.73
N LYS A 657 6.72 36.70 2.01
CA LYS A 657 6.03 37.98 1.79
C LYS A 657 6.25 38.49 0.34
N GLU A 658 6.84 39.66 0.16
CA GLU A 658 7.09 40.27 -1.17
C GLU A 658 8.49 39.95 -1.73
N THR A 659 9.31 39.18 -1.00
CA THR A 659 10.68 38.84 -1.42
C THR A 659 10.75 37.45 -2.03
N SER A 660 11.53 37.32 -3.11
CA SER A 660 11.88 36.04 -3.72
C SER A 660 13.37 36.03 -4.02
N ASN A 661 14.06 34.99 -3.55
CA ASN A 661 15.46 34.74 -3.85
C ASN A 661 15.59 33.35 -4.47
N ASN A 662 16.40 33.22 -5.52
CA ASN A 662 16.65 31.94 -6.16
C ASN A 662 18.13 31.55 -6.14
N ALA A 663 18.38 30.25 -6.18
CA ALA A 663 19.70 29.66 -6.26
C ALA A 663 19.68 28.42 -7.17
N TRP A 664 20.85 28.06 -7.71
CA TRP A 664 21.00 26.97 -8.68
C TRP A 664 22.02 25.94 -8.18
N CYS A 665 21.70 24.64 -8.23
CA CYS A 665 22.69 23.58 -8.10
C CYS A 665 22.61 22.57 -9.23
N GLU A 666 23.77 22.03 -9.58
CA GLU A 666 23.89 20.83 -10.40
C GLU A 666 23.86 19.59 -9.51
N GLU A 667 23.47 18.46 -10.10
CA GLU A 667 23.66 17.14 -9.49
C GLU A 667 25.13 16.92 -9.09
N SER A 668 25.36 16.24 -7.96
CA SER A 668 26.68 15.98 -7.40
C SER A 668 27.53 15.09 -8.32
N ASP A 669 28.78 15.50 -8.56
CA ASP A 669 29.76 14.67 -9.27
C ASP A 669 30.31 13.51 -8.41
N GLU A 670 30.15 13.59 -7.08
CA GLU A 670 30.71 12.60 -6.14
C GLU A 670 29.90 11.30 -6.09
N LYS A 671 28.64 11.34 -6.52
CA LYS A 671 27.71 10.21 -6.49
C LYS A 671 27.09 10.04 -7.86
N THR A 672 27.27 8.86 -8.46
CA THR A 672 26.60 8.51 -9.71
C THR A 672 25.10 8.44 -9.46
N GLY A 673 24.33 9.41 -9.95
CA GLY A 673 22.88 9.37 -9.84
C GLY A 673 22.30 8.25 -10.68
N SER A 674 21.22 7.66 -10.17
CA SER A 674 20.38 6.76 -10.95
C SER A 674 19.32 7.54 -11.70
N THR A 675 18.73 6.92 -12.72
CA THR A 675 17.53 7.48 -13.38
C THR A 675 16.43 7.84 -12.37
N PHE A 676 16.33 7.12 -11.24
CA PHE A 676 15.31 7.32 -10.22
C PHE A 676 15.75 8.21 -9.05
N VAL A 677 17.04 8.44 -8.85
CA VAL A 677 17.57 9.17 -7.68
C VAL A 677 18.73 10.03 -8.12
N ARG A 678 18.57 11.34 -7.94
CA ARG A 678 19.59 12.35 -8.26
C ARG A 678 20.05 13.00 -6.97
N HIS A 679 21.33 12.91 -6.70
CA HIS A 679 21.92 13.46 -5.48
C HIS A 679 22.41 14.88 -5.75
N CYS A 680 21.92 15.89 -5.03
CA CYS A 680 22.38 17.28 -5.23
C CYS A 680 23.42 17.69 -4.18
N ARG A 681 23.18 17.38 -2.89
CA ARG A 681 24.07 17.65 -1.73
C ARG A 681 24.65 19.07 -1.73
N ARG A 682 23.83 20.07 -2.08
CA ARG A 682 24.22 21.48 -2.10
C ARG A 682 23.42 22.27 -1.08
N VAL A 683 24.09 23.23 -0.45
CA VAL A 683 23.53 24.13 0.56
C VAL A 683 23.42 25.53 -0.02
N PHE A 684 22.24 26.12 0.13
CA PHE A 684 21.92 27.48 -0.28
C PHE A 684 21.67 28.33 0.96
N TYR A 685 21.99 29.62 0.86
CA TYR A 685 21.79 30.59 1.93
C TYR A 685 20.97 31.74 1.36
N PHE A 686 19.76 31.92 1.87
CA PHE A 686 18.84 32.97 1.47
C PHE A 686 18.79 34.04 2.57
N GLN A 687 19.32 35.22 2.25
CA GLN A 687 19.23 36.42 3.09
C GLN A 687 17.86 37.09 2.88
N ASP A 688 17.49 37.99 3.79
CA ASP A 688 16.27 38.81 3.72
C ASP A 688 14.94 38.01 3.67
N VAL A 689 14.95 36.76 4.14
CA VAL A 689 13.73 35.96 4.28
C VAL A 689 13.06 36.36 5.60
N ASP A 690 11.91 37.01 5.52
CA ASP A 690 11.15 37.45 6.70
C ASP A 690 10.45 36.25 7.37
N VAL A 691 11.23 35.56 8.21
CA VAL A 691 10.79 34.47 9.09
C VAL A 691 10.43 35.03 10.46
N ASP A 692 9.15 35.38 10.63
CA ASP A 692 8.56 35.60 11.93
C ASP A 692 7.98 34.27 12.46
N ASP A 693 7.70 34.19 13.78
CA ASP A 693 7.22 32.95 14.41
C ASP A 693 5.88 32.46 13.83
N GLU A 694 5.15 33.29 13.07
CA GLU A 694 3.86 32.98 12.43
C GLU A 694 3.94 32.79 10.90
N SER A 695 5.07 33.13 10.26
CA SER A 695 5.17 33.12 8.80
C SER A 695 5.45 31.72 8.24
N LEU A 696 4.93 31.48 7.04
CA LEU A 696 5.24 30.31 6.22
C LEU A 696 6.13 30.76 5.07
N VAL A 697 7.29 30.12 4.93
CA VAL A 697 8.16 30.29 3.77
C VAL A 697 7.80 29.25 2.73
N GLU A 698 7.58 29.69 1.50
CA GLU A 698 7.27 28.81 0.39
C GLU A 698 8.54 28.53 -0.41
N ILE A 699 8.93 27.26 -0.49
CA ILE A 699 10.11 26.83 -1.24
C ILE A 699 9.64 26.12 -2.51
N HIS A 700 10.06 26.64 -3.65
CA HIS A 700 9.84 26.04 -4.97
C HIS A 700 11.13 25.40 -5.46
N PHE A 701 10.98 24.25 -6.11
CA PHE A 701 12.05 23.54 -6.79
C PHE A 701 11.67 23.40 -8.25
N HIS A 702 12.55 23.80 -9.16
CA HIS A 702 12.40 23.58 -10.60
C HIS A 702 13.56 22.74 -11.09
N VAL A 703 13.28 21.62 -11.75
CA VAL A 703 14.32 20.71 -12.25
C VAL A 703 14.61 21.01 -13.73
N HIS A 704 15.88 20.96 -14.10
CA HIS A 704 16.40 21.30 -15.43
C HIS A 704 17.38 20.24 -15.91
N HIS A 705 17.55 20.11 -17.22
CA HIS A 705 18.72 19.42 -17.77
C HIS A 705 19.98 20.27 -17.57
N LEU A 706 21.09 19.63 -17.24
CA LEU A 706 22.37 20.32 -17.18
C LEU A 706 22.82 20.74 -18.59
N GLY A 707 23.01 22.05 -18.80
CA GLY A 707 23.46 22.61 -20.08
C GLY A 707 22.35 23.15 -20.98
N GLU A 708 21.09 22.82 -20.71
CA GLU A 708 19.93 23.44 -21.36
C GLU A 708 19.19 24.35 -20.39
N LYS A 709 18.89 25.60 -20.79
CA LYS A 709 18.03 26.48 -19.99
C LYS A 709 16.55 26.08 -20.03
N ARG A 710 16.20 25.03 -20.78
CA ARG A 710 14.82 24.56 -20.86
C ARG A 710 14.50 23.79 -19.58
N ALA A 711 13.51 24.27 -18.84
CA ALA A 711 12.99 23.54 -17.69
C ALA A 711 12.48 22.17 -18.16
N LEU A 712 12.81 21.14 -17.40
CA LEU A 712 11.98 19.94 -17.41
C LEU A 712 10.61 20.34 -16.85
N PRO A 713 9.53 19.63 -17.19
CA PRO A 713 8.20 19.93 -16.67
C PRO A 713 8.06 19.64 -15.16
N TYR A 714 9.16 19.46 -14.43
CA TYR A 714 9.18 19.00 -13.05
C TYR A 714 9.31 20.17 -12.07
N THR A 715 8.28 20.33 -11.24
CA THR A 715 8.25 21.32 -10.16
C THR A 715 7.82 20.71 -8.84
N ALA A 716 8.36 21.21 -7.73
CA ALA A 716 7.93 20.83 -6.39
C ALA A 716 7.74 22.08 -5.52
N ARG A 717 6.80 22.02 -4.58
CA ARG A 717 6.51 23.11 -3.65
C ARG A 717 6.39 22.57 -2.22
N ALA A 718 7.01 23.27 -1.27
CA ALA A 718 6.85 23.02 0.16
C ALA A 718 6.57 24.31 0.93
N LEU A 719 5.79 24.18 2.01
CA LEU A 719 5.57 25.24 3.00
C LEU A 719 6.36 24.91 4.26
N VAL A 720 7.25 25.80 4.66
CA VAL A 720 8.16 25.63 5.79
C VAL A 720 7.81 26.67 6.87
N PRO A 721 7.58 26.24 8.13
CA PRO A 721 7.34 27.18 9.23
C PRO A 721 8.54 28.08 9.50
N GLY A 722 8.29 29.36 9.82
CA GLY A 722 9.33 30.30 10.24
C GLY A 722 9.95 29.99 11.61
N ALA A 723 9.23 29.29 12.50
CA ALA A 723 9.78 28.78 13.75
C ALA A 723 10.19 27.30 13.63
N LEU A 724 11.49 27.02 13.59
CA LEU A 724 12.05 25.65 13.62
C LEU A 724 12.60 25.32 15.02
N GLU A 725 11.98 24.38 15.75
CA GLU A 725 12.29 24.11 17.17
C GLU A 725 13.75 23.69 17.46
N HIS A 726 14.50 23.20 16.46
CA HIS A 726 15.86 22.66 16.62
C HIS A 726 16.84 23.05 15.50
N ASN A 727 16.53 24.06 14.68
CA ASN A 727 17.34 24.49 13.53
C ASN A 727 17.70 23.39 12.51
N TYR A 728 17.09 22.21 12.60
CA TYR A 728 17.20 21.16 11.59
C TYR A 728 15.87 20.44 11.49
N ARG A 729 15.34 20.38 10.27
CA ARG A 729 14.19 19.55 9.94
C ARG A 729 14.29 19.09 8.50
N MET A 730 14.11 17.79 8.31
CA MET A 730 13.95 17.18 7.01
C MET A 730 12.53 17.43 6.49
N PHE A 731 12.44 17.78 5.22
CA PHE A 731 11.20 18.01 4.49
C PHE A 731 11.21 17.21 3.20
N GLU A 732 10.00 16.89 2.74
CA GLU A 732 9.76 16.32 1.42
C GLU A 732 8.78 17.23 0.68
N ALA A 733 9.07 17.51 -0.59
CA ALA A 733 8.15 18.20 -1.49
C ALA A 733 7.76 17.25 -2.63
N VAL A 734 6.48 17.16 -2.93
CA VAL A 734 5.99 16.35 -4.06
C VAL A 734 6.44 16.99 -5.38
N LEU A 735 7.14 16.21 -6.20
CA LEU A 735 7.56 16.58 -7.54
C LEU A 735 6.43 16.26 -8.53
N ARG A 736 6.03 17.26 -9.32
CA ARG A 736 4.91 17.20 -10.25
C ARG A 736 5.32 17.60 -11.66
N GLU A 737 4.64 17.02 -12.65
CA GLU A 737 4.62 17.49 -14.04
C GLU A 737 3.70 18.71 -14.23
N GLU A 738 3.74 19.33 -15.43
CA GLU A 738 2.90 20.48 -15.81
C GLU A 738 1.38 20.21 -15.68
N ASP A 739 0.95 18.95 -15.74
CA ASP A 739 -0.44 18.52 -15.60
C ASP A 739 -0.83 18.13 -14.16
N GLU A 740 0.02 18.48 -13.18
CA GLU A 740 -0.08 18.12 -11.76
C GLU A 740 0.10 16.62 -11.46
N HIS A 741 0.52 15.80 -12.43
CA HIS A 741 0.85 14.40 -12.19
C HIS A 741 2.07 14.27 -11.27
N GLU A 742 1.95 13.47 -10.22
CA GLU A 742 3.04 13.25 -9.27
C GLU A 742 4.07 12.28 -9.85
N VAL A 743 5.28 12.77 -10.05
CA VAL A 743 6.37 12.02 -10.68
C VAL A 743 7.52 11.73 -9.73
N GLY A 744 7.51 12.29 -8.53
CA GLY A 744 8.62 12.13 -7.60
C GLY A 744 8.50 12.91 -6.30
N LEU A 745 9.63 13.01 -5.60
CA LEU A 745 9.81 13.78 -4.38
C LEU A 745 11.14 14.52 -4.43
N VAL A 746 11.20 15.71 -3.83
CA VAL A 746 12.44 16.40 -3.49
C VAL A 746 12.64 16.30 -1.98
N ARG A 747 13.75 15.71 -1.55
CA ARG A 747 14.18 15.65 -0.14
C ARG A 747 15.15 16.79 0.14
N PHE A 748 14.86 17.57 1.18
CA PHE A 748 15.67 18.71 1.55
C PHE A 748 15.62 18.97 3.06
N ASP A 749 16.59 19.70 3.59
CA ASP A 749 16.54 20.24 4.96
C ASP A 749 16.56 21.77 4.95
N VAL A 750 15.92 22.36 5.97
CA VAL A 750 15.91 23.81 6.19
C VAL A 750 16.41 24.15 7.58
N ARG A 751 17.21 25.20 7.68
CA ARG A 751 17.73 25.77 8.93
C ARG A 751 17.63 27.28 8.92
N LEU A 752 17.55 27.88 10.10
CA LEU A 752 17.70 29.31 10.30
C LEU A 752 19.00 29.55 11.06
N LEU A 753 19.87 30.36 10.48
CA LEU A 753 21.23 30.61 10.95
C LEU A 753 21.48 32.11 11.06
N CYS A 754 22.26 32.54 12.04
CA CYS A 754 22.85 33.87 12.04
C CYS A 754 23.97 33.96 10.98
N LEU A 755 24.36 35.18 10.62
CA LEU A 755 25.40 35.39 9.60
C LEU A 755 26.75 34.78 10.00
N ASP A 756 27.10 34.81 11.29
CA ASP A 756 28.33 34.21 11.80
C ASP A 756 28.32 32.68 11.65
N ALA A 757 27.18 32.04 11.90
CA ALA A 757 27.02 30.60 11.72
C ALA A 757 27.12 30.20 10.23
N VAL A 758 26.57 31.02 9.32
CA VAL A 758 26.74 30.82 7.87
C VAL A 758 28.23 30.88 7.49
N GLN A 759 28.98 31.86 8.01
CA GLN A 759 30.42 31.96 7.75
C GLN A 759 31.20 30.77 8.32
N GLU A 760 30.82 30.29 9.50
CA GLU A 760 31.42 29.09 10.12
C GLU A 760 31.15 27.84 9.27
N GLU A 761 29.90 27.63 8.84
CA GLU A 761 29.51 26.52 7.96
C GLU A 761 30.26 26.57 6.62
N GLN A 762 30.36 27.73 5.98
CA GLN A 762 31.13 27.93 4.75
C GLN A 762 32.64 27.71 4.93
N LYS A 763 33.18 27.94 6.13
CA LYS A 763 34.57 27.66 6.45
C LYS A 763 34.79 26.16 6.67
N ARG A 764 33.93 25.52 7.46
CA ARG A 764 34.04 24.08 7.81
C ARG A 764 33.80 23.17 6.61
N SER A 765 32.83 23.50 5.75
CA SER A 765 32.58 22.75 4.50
C SER A 765 33.83 22.62 3.62
N LYS A 766 34.67 23.66 3.55
CA LYS A 766 35.91 23.65 2.76
C LYS A 766 37.01 22.77 3.34
N THR A 767 36.92 22.42 4.62
CA THR A 767 37.91 21.59 5.33
C THR A 767 37.36 20.23 5.73
N TRP A 768 36.11 19.91 5.35
CA TRP A 768 35.45 18.66 5.73
C TRP A 768 36.06 17.48 4.98
N SER A 769 36.90 16.72 5.66
CA SER A 769 37.64 15.59 5.09
C SER A 769 36.93 14.25 5.31
N GLU A 770 37.38 13.21 4.62
CA GLU A 770 36.90 11.83 4.82
C GLU A 770 37.18 11.31 6.24
N ASP A 771 38.28 11.75 6.86
CA ASP A 771 38.60 11.45 8.26
C ASP A 771 37.60 12.12 9.21
N ASP A 772 37.18 13.36 8.90
CA ASP A 772 36.15 14.05 9.69
C ASP A 772 34.78 13.37 9.55
N LYS A 773 34.42 12.91 8.34
CA LYS A 773 33.20 12.10 8.10
C LYS A 773 33.22 10.81 8.92
N GLN A 774 34.36 10.12 8.96
CA GLN A 774 34.51 8.88 9.74
C GLN A 774 34.39 9.13 11.24
N ALA A 775 35.06 10.16 11.75
CA ALA A 775 34.95 10.54 13.16
C ALA A 775 33.51 10.93 13.53
N TYR A 776 32.85 11.72 12.67
CA TYR A 776 31.47 12.13 12.85
C TYR A 776 30.48 10.95 12.82
N ALA A 777 30.64 10.02 11.89
CA ALA A 777 29.80 8.82 11.78
C ALA A 777 29.90 7.91 13.02
N LEU A 778 31.12 7.73 13.56
CA LEU A 778 31.32 6.98 14.80
C LEU A 778 30.63 7.64 16.00
N GLU A 779 30.78 8.95 16.15
CA GLU A 779 30.12 9.70 17.23
C GLU A 779 28.60 9.70 17.08
N LEU A 780 28.11 9.97 15.86
CA LEU A 780 26.67 9.91 15.55
C LEU A 780 26.10 8.53 15.88
N GLY A 781 26.79 7.47 15.49
CA GLY A 781 26.38 6.09 15.77
C GLY A 781 26.38 5.79 17.27
N GLN A 782 27.40 6.26 18.00
CA GLN A 782 27.46 6.12 19.46
C GLN A 782 26.25 6.79 20.13
N ARG A 783 25.98 8.07 19.80
CA ARG A 783 24.86 8.83 20.39
C ARG A 783 23.51 8.26 20.02
N TYR A 784 23.35 7.86 18.77
CA TYR A 784 22.11 7.26 18.32
C TYR A 784 21.85 5.93 19.04
N GLY A 785 22.88 5.10 19.21
CA GLY A 785 22.79 3.87 19.97
C GLY A 785 22.45 4.08 21.46
N GLU A 786 23.06 5.09 22.11
CA GLU A 786 22.75 5.46 23.51
C GLU A 786 21.28 5.85 23.69
N LEU A 787 20.75 6.63 22.74
CA LEU A 787 19.35 7.06 22.76
C LEU A 787 18.40 5.92 22.44
N LEU A 788 18.72 5.09 21.43
CA LEU A 788 17.95 3.89 21.12
C LEU A 788 17.88 2.94 22.32
N LYS A 789 19.02 2.74 23.00
CA LYS A 789 19.10 1.96 24.24
C LYS A 789 18.18 2.54 25.32
N MET A 790 18.30 3.83 25.61
CA MET A 790 17.47 4.53 26.61
C MET A 790 15.98 4.39 26.31
N TYR A 791 15.59 4.52 25.05
CA TYR A 791 14.20 4.35 24.62
C TYR A 791 13.70 2.92 24.84
N LEU A 792 14.47 1.91 24.44
CA LEU A 792 14.14 0.49 24.62
C LEU A 792 14.06 0.08 26.09
N ASP A 793 14.91 0.67 26.94
CA ASP A 793 14.92 0.41 28.38
C ASP A 793 13.67 1.01 29.06
N ASN A 794 13.21 2.18 28.62
CA ASN A 794 12.07 2.91 29.20
C ASN A 794 10.68 2.51 28.66
N SER A 795 10.61 1.83 27.50
CA SER A 795 9.36 1.48 26.81
C SER A 795 8.76 0.12 27.19
N GLY A 796 9.38 -0.61 28.13
CA GLY A 796 8.87 -1.86 28.70
C GLY A 796 8.76 -1.78 30.20
#